data_AF-A0A2K1JCH7-F1
#
_entry.id   AF-A0A2K1JCH7-F1
#
_cell.length_a   1.000
_cell.length_b   1.000
_cell.length_c   1.000
_cell.angle_alpha   90.00
_cell.angle_beta   90.00
_cell.angle_gamma   90.00
#
_symmetry.space_group_name_H-M   'P 1'
#
loop_
_entity.id
_entity.type
_entity.pdbx_description
1 polymer ?
#
loop_
_entity_poly.entity_id
_entity_poly.type
_entity_poly.pdbx_seq_one_letter_code
_entity_poly.pdbx_strand_id
1 'polypeptide(L)'
;MEADSSSHRVRHTTGVSPPASYPPGTGFATGRISLGEVDVVQVATFEEVWSALEGGVENKGATFYRPVEVPAGYSILCHYAQNNSRPRAGWILAIKENGSPPATIPPSSSPPSSASSSPSPPSSPKSFADRLNPFAGLSLVSKEDAASDIYNPLVGVHLTASEAAVEAVEENINPFARVAVVRNTTVTETAQVDKTSDVVTSSSALKSPVDFRLIWSSSNWKGKKNGDVWVWLPVAPEGYSVLGYITTNTEKKPATSEVTCVRTDLTDTLAVHRKFFTTSGTTKSEFGFPFSTWTTRPAVRGVSSAGVNVGSFFCARSDDAETDLPIACLKNVAFSLDYMPTMEQVKTIHQFFGPTVVFHPAETFLPSSVAWFFDSGAMLYSKDSSIPPVRIKSDGSNLPTGGTNDGAFWIDLPEDGSRDSVKMGNLESAEAYTHLKPVYGATYTDLQSWLFFPFNGPSTAKVGKINIPLGRMGEHVGDWEHYTLRVSNFTGELEAVYFSQHSKGEWVLAWDLEFNSANKPLVYVAKSGHPCYPHQGDHLQGDQEHGVGLRNDTALSTHLLDSSVKFRVFSADYMHQRGDPDAPVEPTWLHYMRPWGPKIVYDRKKNVTKMLGLMPTMLHGSLGDVLGKLPHEVMGQEGPTGPREKNMWFGDERS
;
A
#
# COMPACT_ATOMS: atom_id res chain seq x y z
N MET A 1 7.73 28.46 41.01
CA MET A 1 8.58 27.41 40.43
C MET A 1 8.17 27.31 38.98
N GLU A 2 8.98 27.89 38.10
CA GLU A 2 8.81 27.78 36.65
C GLU A 2 8.88 26.30 36.27
N ALA A 3 7.81 25.77 35.69
CA ALA A 3 7.82 24.46 35.11
C ALA A 3 8.62 24.54 33.80
N ASP A 4 9.77 23.89 33.79
CA ASP A 4 10.58 23.64 32.61
C ASP A 4 9.76 22.81 31.61
N SER A 5 9.04 23.47 30.71
CA SER A 5 8.34 22.85 29.60
C SER A 5 9.34 22.58 28.48
N SER A 6 10.26 21.64 28.69
CA SER A 6 11.06 21.12 27.59
C SER A 6 10.14 20.33 26.66
N SER A 7 9.69 20.95 25.57
CA SER A 7 9.01 20.25 24.48
C SER A 7 9.97 19.19 23.95
N HIS A 8 9.70 17.93 24.26
CA HIS A 8 10.57 16.83 23.85
C HIS A 8 10.49 16.71 22.33
N ARG A 9 11.58 17.05 21.64
CA ARG A 9 11.75 16.82 20.21
C ARG A 9 11.92 15.33 19.97
N VAL A 10 11.23 14.82 18.96
CA VAL A 10 11.20 13.39 18.68
C VAL A 10 11.40 13.19 17.20
N ARG A 11 12.40 12.38 16.84
CA ARG A 11 12.55 11.86 15.49
C ARG A 11 11.72 10.60 15.35
N HIS A 12 10.83 10.57 14.37
CA HIS A 12 10.05 9.41 14.01
C HIS A 12 10.86 8.52 13.04
N THR A 13 10.61 7.22 13.07
CA THR A 13 11.16 6.26 12.08
C THR A 13 10.21 6.19 10.89
N THR A 14 10.68 6.42 9.68
CA THR A 14 9.81 6.51 8.49
C THR A 14 9.60 5.18 7.76
N GLY A 15 10.27 4.12 8.20
CA GLY A 15 10.12 2.76 7.67
C GLY A 15 11.19 1.83 8.24
N VAL A 16 11.40 0.67 7.60
CA VAL A 16 12.59 -0.15 7.86
C VAL A 16 13.76 0.50 7.14
N SER A 17 14.83 0.77 7.89
CA SER A 17 16.00 1.50 7.39
C SER A 17 16.60 0.83 6.14
N PRO A 18 17.09 1.62 5.17
CA PRO A 18 17.73 1.09 3.98
C PRO A 18 19.17 0.65 4.28
N PRO A 19 19.90 0.09 3.29
CA PRO A 19 21.36 0.04 3.37
C PRO A 19 21.97 1.42 3.65
N ALA A 20 23.19 1.44 4.20
CA ALA A 20 23.89 2.69 4.54
C ALA A 20 24.06 3.65 3.35
N SER A 21 24.16 3.10 2.14
CA SER A 21 24.16 3.84 0.89
C SER A 21 23.61 2.98 -0.23
N TYR A 22 22.88 3.59 -1.16
CA TYR A 22 22.53 2.97 -2.43
C TYR A 22 23.66 3.16 -3.46
N PRO A 23 23.76 2.27 -4.47
CA PRO A 23 24.59 2.51 -5.64
C PRO A 23 24.28 3.87 -6.31
N PRO A 24 25.23 4.45 -7.04
CA PRO A 24 25.02 5.70 -7.76
C PRO A 24 23.79 5.64 -8.68
N GLY A 25 23.10 6.77 -8.77
CA GLY A 25 21.93 6.96 -9.60
C GLY A 25 21.67 8.44 -9.84
N THR A 26 20.48 8.78 -10.28
CA THR A 26 20.09 10.15 -10.63
C THR A 26 19.57 10.93 -9.41
N GLY A 27 18.42 10.54 -8.84
CA GLY A 27 17.75 11.27 -7.76
C GLY A 27 17.16 10.41 -6.64
N PHE A 28 17.11 9.08 -6.79
CA PHE A 28 16.58 8.16 -5.78
C PHE A 28 17.34 8.24 -4.45
N ALA A 29 16.60 8.22 -3.34
CA ALA A 29 17.11 8.23 -1.97
C ALA A 29 18.01 9.44 -1.61
N THR A 30 17.81 10.59 -2.27
CA THR A 30 18.56 11.83 -2.03
C THR A 30 17.94 12.77 -0.99
N GLY A 31 16.77 12.42 -0.46
CA GLY A 31 16.02 13.19 0.54
C GLY A 31 15.20 14.36 -0.03
N ARG A 32 15.28 14.65 -1.33
CA ARG A 32 14.57 15.75 -2.01
C ARG A 32 14.03 15.27 -3.35
N ILE A 33 12.81 15.69 -3.69
CA ILE A 33 12.21 15.45 -5.00
C ILE A 33 11.73 16.78 -5.58
N SER A 34 12.00 17.00 -6.86
CA SER A 34 11.43 18.12 -7.60
C SER A 34 10.09 17.72 -8.20
N LEU A 35 9.08 18.56 -7.98
CA LEU A 35 7.74 18.40 -8.54
C LEU A 35 7.49 19.35 -9.73
N GLY A 36 8.52 20.08 -10.17
CA GLY A 36 8.46 21.08 -11.25
C GLY A 36 8.81 22.48 -10.75
N GLU A 37 7.81 23.30 -10.46
CA GLU A 37 8.01 24.66 -9.91
C GLU A 37 8.42 24.66 -8.44
N VAL A 38 8.25 23.53 -7.75
CA VAL A 38 8.52 23.37 -6.33
C VAL A 38 9.33 22.12 -6.06
N ASP A 39 10.13 22.18 -5.00
CA ASP A 39 10.86 21.05 -4.46
C ASP A 39 10.35 20.71 -3.07
N VAL A 40 10.35 19.42 -2.76
CA VAL A 40 9.86 18.89 -1.50
C VAL A 40 10.90 18.03 -0.82
N VAL A 41 10.86 18.03 0.51
CA VAL A 41 11.70 17.21 1.39
C VAL A 41 10.83 16.58 2.48
N GLN A 42 11.19 15.36 2.87
CA GLN A 42 10.52 14.65 3.95
C GLN A 42 11.07 15.10 5.31
N VAL A 43 10.19 15.55 6.20
CA VAL A 43 10.51 15.96 7.57
C VAL A 43 9.90 14.95 8.53
N ALA A 44 10.73 14.29 9.33
CA ALA A 44 10.34 13.25 10.29
C ALA A 44 10.64 13.64 11.75
N THR A 45 10.93 14.92 11.99
CA THR A 45 11.23 15.48 13.31
C THR A 45 10.08 16.34 13.78
N PHE A 46 9.59 16.05 14.99
CA PHE A 46 8.35 16.59 15.49
C PHE A 46 8.47 17.03 16.94
N GLU A 47 7.65 18.01 17.31
CA GLU A 47 7.32 18.31 18.70
C GLU A 47 5.85 17.99 18.95
N GLU A 48 5.58 17.33 20.06
CA GLU A 48 4.21 17.03 20.50
C GLU A 48 3.47 18.32 20.85
N VAL A 49 2.30 18.51 20.24
CA VAL A 49 1.38 19.62 20.54
C VAL A 49 0.35 19.16 21.56
N TRP A 50 -0.24 17.98 21.36
CA TRP A 50 -1.30 17.46 22.20
C TRP A 50 -1.47 15.95 22.02
N SER A 51 -1.88 15.28 23.11
CA SER A 51 -2.19 13.86 23.14
C SER A 51 -3.54 13.58 23.79
N ALA A 52 -4.41 12.86 23.07
CA ALA A 52 -5.47 12.07 23.66
C ALA A 52 -4.87 10.76 24.20
N LEU A 53 -5.27 10.33 25.40
CA LEU A 53 -4.81 9.11 26.06
C LEU A 53 -5.88 8.01 26.09
N GLU A 54 -7.05 8.28 25.54
CA GLU A 54 -8.14 7.35 25.31
C GLU A 54 -8.88 7.74 24.01
N GLY A 55 -9.79 6.88 23.55
CA GLY A 55 -10.39 6.96 22.22
C GLY A 55 -9.53 6.34 21.13
N GLY A 56 -10.07 6.26 19.92
CA GLY A 56 -9.36 5.67 18.77
C GLY A 56 -9.05 4.17 18.89
N VAL A 57 -8.11 3.70 18.08
CA VAL A 57 -7.74 2.27 17.97
C VAL A 57 -7.23 1.75 19.31
N GLU A 58 -7.76 0.60 19.76
CA GLU A 58 -7.44 -0.03 21.05
C GLU A 58 -7.63 0.88 22.28
N ASN A 59 -8.43 1.96 22.14
CA ASN A 59 -8.59 2.97 23.18
C ASN A 59 -7.27 3.61 23.66
N LYS A 60 -6.24 3.65 22.80
CA LYS A 60 -4.92 4.21 23.13
C LYS A 60 -4.79 5.71 22.85
N GLY A 61 -5.79 6.31 22.20
CA GLY A 61 -5.81 7.73 21.83
C GLY A 61 -4.97 8.05 20.59
N ALA A 62 -4.68 9.33 20.41
CA ALA A 62 -3.89 9.86 19.31
C ALA A 62 -3.06 11.06 19.74
N THR A 63 -1.94 11.27 19.06
CA THR A 63 -1.03 12.38 19.30
C THR A 63 -0.91 13.24 18.05
N PHE A 64 -0.91 14.56 18.27
CA PHE A 64 -0.79 15.60 17.25
C PHE A 64 0.53 16.32 17.42
N TYR A 65 1.17 16.60 16.30
CA TYR A 65 2.55 17.04 16.24
C TYR A 65 2.74 18.21 15.30
N ARG A 66 3.62 19.12 15.68
CA ARG A 66 4.14 20.16 14.78
C ARG A 66 5.49 19.70 14.23
N PRO A 67 5.76 19.85 12.92
CA PRO A 67 7.08 19.57 12.38
C PRO A 67 8.10 20.60 12.88
N VAL A 68 9.32 20.14 13.15
CA VAL A 68 10.45 20.96 13.56
C VAL A 68 11.70 20.56 12.78
N GLU A 69 12.76 21.37 12.85
CA GLU A 69 14.02 21.14 12.10
C GLU A 69 13.80 21.09 10.57
N VAL A 70 12.82 21.87 10.11
CA VAL A 70 12.56 22.07 8.68
C VAL A 70 13.78 22.73 8.02
N PRO A 71 14.31 22.20 6.91
CA PRO A 71 15.49 22.75 6.26
C PRO A 71 15.32 24.22 5.84
N ALA A 72 16.41 24.99 5.88
CA ALA A 72 16.39 26.41 5.55
C ALA A 72 15.82 26.67 4.14
N GLY A 73 14.86 27.59 4.05
CA GLY A 73 14.18 27.94 2.80
C GLY A 73 13.01 27.04 2.44
N TYR A 74 12.72 26.00 3.21
CA TYR A 74 11.48 25.22 3.09
C TYR A 74 10.41 25.73 4.06
N SER A 75 9.15 25.62 3.64
CA SER A 75 7.96 26.02 4.38
C SER A 75 7.16 24.79 4.81
N ILE A 76 6.48 24.90 5.95
CA ILE A 76 5.56 23.87 6.45
C ILE A 76 4.24 23.97 5.68
N LEU A 77 3.67 22.82 5.30
CA LEU A 77 2.36 22.72 4.66
C LEU A 77 1.24 22.47 5.67
N CYS A 78 1.52 21.68 6.71
CA CYS A 78 0.54 21.12 7.64
C CYS A 78 1.21 20.44 8.84
N HIS A 79 0.41 20.08 9.85
CA HIS A 79 0.83 19.26 10.99
C HIS A 79 0.60 17.76 10.74
N TYR A 80 1.16 16.95 11.64
CA TYR A 80 1.08 15.48 11.62
C TYR A 80 0.24 14.98 12.80
N ALA A 81 -0.43 13.84 12.62
CA ALA A 81 -1.10 13.14 13.71
C ALA A 81 -1.11 11.63 13.46
N GLN A 82 -1.07 10.85 14.54
CA GLN A 82 -1.16 9.39 14.51
C GLN A 82 -1.90 8.89 15.74
N ASN A 83 -2.44 7.67 15.67
CA ASN A 83 -2.91 6.98 16.87
C ASN A 83 -1.72 6.49 17.70
N ASN A 84 -1.92 6.31 19.00
CA ASN A 84 -0.86 5.94 19.93
C ASN A 84 -0.65 4.42 20.04
N SER A 85 -1.39 3.59 19.28
CA SER A 85 -1.17 2.15 19.27
C SER A 85 0.07 1.75 18.46
N ARG A 86 0.62 2.68 17.67
CA ARG A 86 1.75 2.45 16.77
C ARG A 86 3.02 3.09 17.33
N PRO A 87 4.22 2.52 17.00
CA PRO A 87 5.47 3.23 17.18
C PRO A 87 5.44 4.61 16.51
N ARG A 88 6.26 5.54 17.00
CA ARG A 88 6.33 6.89 16.44
C ARG A 88 6.97 6.85 15.05
N ALA A 89 6.13 6.76 14.04
CA ALA A 89 6.53 6.53 12.66
C ALA A 89 5.71 7.40 11.72
N GLY A 90 6.29 8.52 11.29
CA GLY A 90 5.56 9.54 10.55
C GLY A 90 6.49 10.56 9.93
N TRP A 91 5.94 11.28 8.97
CA TRP A 91 6.63 12.32 8.23
C TRP A 91 5.61 13.29 7.63
N ILE A 92 6.07 14.49 7.29
CA ILE A 92 5.35 15.43 6.42
C ILE A 92 6.28 15.92 5.31
N LEU A 93 5.71 16.41 4.21
CA LEU A 93 6.49 17.17 3.22
C LEU A 93 6.60 18.63 3.64
N ALA A 94 7.81 19.15 3.58
CA ALA A 94 8.07 20.59 3.55
C ALA A 94 8.39 21.00 2.11
N ILE A 95 8.05 22.24 1.73
CA ILE A 95 8.03 22.70 0.34
C ILE A 95 8.89 23.96 0.14
N LYS A 96 9.51 24.08 -1.02
CA LYS A 96 10.25 25.27 -1.45
C LYS A 96 9.98 25.58 -2.91
N GLU A 97 9.86 26.85 -3.27
CA GLU A 97 9.75 27.30 -4.66
C GLU A 97 11.13 27.29 -5.36
N ASN A 98 11.16 26.83 -6.60
CA ASN A 98 12.39 26.77 -7.41
C ASN A 98 12.77 28.16 -7.92
N GLY A 99 14.04 28.53 -7.76
CA GLY A 99 14.56 29.84 -8.15
C GLY A 99 14.45 30.95 -7.11
N SER A 100 13.91 30.69 -5.91
CA SER A 100 13.88 31.69 -4.84
C SER A 100 15.30 31.99 -4.31
N PRO A 101 15.73 33.27 -4.22
CA PRO A 101 16.98 33.61 -3.58
C PRO A 101 16.96 33.16 -2.11
N PRO A 102 18.11 32.77 -1.53
CA PRO A 102 18.17 32.44 -0.10
C PRO A 102 17.64 33.63 0.71
N ALA A 103 16.73 33.34 1.64
CA ALA A 103 16.10 34.35 2.48
C ALA A 103 17.18 35.23 3.14
N THR A 104 17.13 36.54 2.88
CA THR A 104 17.98 37.52 3.54
C THR A 104 17.67 37.54 5.03
N ILE A 105 18.63 37.09 5.83
CA ILE A 105 18.60 37.19 7.30
C ILE A 105 18.61 38.70 7.65
N PRO A 106 17.65 39.24 8.42
CA PRO A 106 17.78 40.59 8.94
C PRO A 106 18.94 40.64 9.95
N PRO A 107 19.78 41.70 9.94
CA PRO A 107 20.98 41.74 10.77
C PRO A 107 20.60 41.72 12.25
N SER A 108 21.04 40.69 12.97
CA SER A 108 20.93 40.64 14.43
C SER A 108 21.87 41.69 15.04
N SER A 109 21.32 42.59 15.84
CA SER A 109 22.08 43.49 16.69
C SER A 109 22.94 42.69 17.67
N SER A 110 24.25 42.84 17.56
CA SER A 110 25.27 42.26 18.44
C SER A 110 25.17 42.76 19.89
N PRO A 111 25.30 41.89 20.91
CA PRO A 111 25.67 42.29 22.27
C PRO A 111 27.19 42.29 22.48
N PRO A 112 27.71 43.02 23.49
CA PRO A 112 29.12 43.29 23.65
C PRO A 112 29.91 42.13 24.26
N SER A 113 31.21 42.16 23.97
CA SER A 113 32.29 41.26 24.38
C SER A 113 32.49 41.13 25.90
N SER A 114 32.76 39.91 26.37
CA SER A 114 33.62 39.69 27.54
C SER A 114 34.35 38.34 27.52
N ALA A 115 35.67 38.46 27.40
CA ALA A 115 36.79 37.68 27.93
C ALA A 115 36.73 36.15 28.19
N SER A 116 37.85 35.54 27.81
CA SER A 116 38.27 34.15 27.85
C SER A 116 38.48 33.53 29.23
N SER A 117 38.28 32.20 29.31
CA SER A 117 39.24 31.29 29.95
C SER A 117 39.10 29.87 29.38
N SER A 118 40.23 29.27 29.01
CA SER A 118 40.37 27.84 28.67
C SER A 118 40.66 27.03 29.94
N PRO A 119 40.32 25.72 29.98
CA PRO A 119 41.42 24.75 29.88
C PRO A 119 41.10 23.44 29.10
N SER A 120 42.18 22.94 28.48
CA SER A 120 42.65 21.61 28.03
C SER A 120 41.77 20.33 27.99
N PRO A 121 42.14 19.34 27.13
CA PRO A 121 41.24 18.31 26.62
C PRO A 121 41.33 16.95 27.35
N PRO A 122 40.38 16.03 27.11
CA PRO A 122 40.81 14.66 26.85
C PRO A 122 40.05 13.91 25.74
N SER A 123 40.86 13.08 25.05
CA SER A 123 40.58 11.76 24.47
C SER A 123 39.49 11.60 23.41
N SER A 124 39.98 11.22 22.23
CA SER A 124 39.31 10.51 21.13
C SER A 124 38.39 9.36 21.58
N PRO A 125 37.18 9.23 21.03
CA PRO A 125 36.45 7.97 21.05
C PRO A 125 36.67 7.19 19.75
N LYS A 126 36.79 5.87 19.96
CA LYS A 126 36.87 4.80 18.99
C LYS A 126 35.58 4.72 18.16
N SER A 127 35.77 4.39 16.88
CA SER A 127 34.90 3.58 16.00
C SER A 127 33.54 3.17 16.60
N PHE A 128 32.46 3.80 16.13
CA PHE A 128 31.08 3.33 16.31
C PHE A 128 30.62 2.64 15.02
N ALA A 129 30.87 1.34 14.94
CA ALA A 129 30.14 0.42 14.07
C ALA A 129 29.53 -0.61 15.02
N ASP A 130 28.22 -0.47 15.27
CA ASP A 130 27.29 -1.48 15.80
C ASP A 130 26.07 -0.74 16.38
N ARG A 131 25.12 -0.41 15.50
CA ARG A 131 23.72 -0.22 15.88
C ARG A 131 22.90 -1.14 14.98
N LEU A 132 22.85 -2.42 15.37
CA LEU A 132 21.88 -3.36 14.86
C LEU A 132 20.52 -3.10 15.51
N ASN A 133 19.51 -3.26 14.67
CA ASN A 133 18.06 -3.14 14.85
C ASN A 133 17.53 -3.51 16.27
N PRO A 134 16.75 -2.67 16.96
CA PRO A 134 16.19 -2.99 18.28
C PRO A 134 15.04 -4.02 18.30
N PHE A 135 14.72 -4.67 17.17
CA PHE A 135 13.57 -5.60 17.08
C PHE A 135 13.89 -7.09 17.22
N ALA A 136 15.13 -7.48 17.54
CA ALA A 136 15.45 -8.88 17.82
C ALA A 136 15.42 -9.17 19.32
N GLY A 137 14.26 -9.58 19.84
CA GLY A 137 14.21 -10.21 21.15
C GLY A 137 12.84 -10.25 21.81
N LEU A 138 12.02 -11.25 21.46
CA LEU A 138 10.99 -11.79 22.35
C LEU A 138 10.70 -13.24 21.93
N SER A 139 11.37 -14.17 22.61
CA SER A 139 11.04 -15.60 22.61
C SER A 139 9.88 -15.82 23.58
N LEU A 140 8.71 -16.22 23.10
CA LEU A 140 7.57 -16.58 23.95
C LEU A 140 7.42 -18.09 24.05
N VAL A 141 7.57 -18.57 25.28
CA VAL A 141 7.33 -19.95 25.71
C VAL A 141 5.82 -20.15 25.90
N SER A 142 5.31 -21.23 25.34
CA SER A 142 3.93 -21.73 25.49
C SER A 142 3.58 -22.09 26.93
N LYS A 143 2.37 -21.74 27.38
CA LYS A 143 1.67 -22.48 28.42
C LYS A 143 0.17 -22.59 28.12
N GLU A 144 -0.27 -23.84 28.04
CA GLU A 144 -1.67 -24.30 28.13
C GLU A 144 -2.20 -24.11 29.56
N ASP A 145 -3.48 -23.74 29.72
CA ASP A 145 -4.49 -24.58 30.39
C ASP A 145 -5.87 -23.90 30.63
N ALA A 146 -6.90 -24.66 30.25
CA ALA A 146 -8.22 -24.93 30.89
C ALA A 146 -9.23 -23.82 31.31
N ALA A 147 -10.41 -23.85 30.63
CA ALA A 147 -11.83 -23.97 31.07
C ALA A 147 -12.30 -23.31 32.40
N SER A 148 -13.50 -22.72 32.56
CA SER A 148 -14.86 -23.13 32.16
C SER A 148 -15.91 -22.08 32.58
N ASP A 149 -17.02 -22.03 31.84
CA ASP A 149 -18.44 -21.73 32.17
C ASP A 149 -18.88 -20.62 33.15
N ILE A 150 -19.89 -19.83 32.74
CA ILE A 150 -21.28 -19.84 33.28
C ILE A 150 -22.17 -18.73 32.65
N TYR A 151 -23.29 -19.17 32.09
CA TYR A 151 -24.64 -18.58 31.93
C TYR A 151 -24.91 -17.15 31.38
N ASN A 152 -25.65 -17.16 30.26
CA ASN A 152 -26.63 -16.17 29.79
C ASN A 152 -27.99 -16.44 30.50
N PRO A 153 -29.01 -15.53 30.56
CA PRO A 153 -29.76 -15.18 29.34
C PRO A 153 -30.47 -13.80 29.34
N LEU A 154 -31.17 -13.52 28.20
CA LEU A 154 -32.33 -12.62 27.99
C LEU A 154 -32.01 -11.14 27.65
N VAL A 155 -32.63 -10.43 26.70
CA VAL A 155 -33.82 -10.57 25.82
C VAL A 155 -33.53 -9.81 24.52
N GLY A 156 -34.01 -10.33 23.39
CA GLY A 156 -33.95 -9.67 22.09
C GLY A 156 -34.99 -8.56 21.90
N VAL A 157 -34.62 -7.54 21.13
CA VAL A 157 -35.57 -6.67 20.44
C VAL A 157 -35.09 -6.51 19.01
N HIS A 158 -35.90 -7.02 18.09
CA HIS A 158 -35.79 -6.83 16.65
C HIS A 158 -35.94 -5.36 16.29
N LEU A 159 -34.96 -4.80 15.56
CA LEU A 159 -35.16 -3.62 14.72
C LEU A 159 -34.68 -3.97 13.31
N THR A 160 -35.65 -4.09 12.41
CA THR A 160 -35.47 -4.25 10.98
C THR A 160 -35.15 -2.88 10.36
N ALA A 161 -33.97 -2.74 9.76
CA ALA A 161 -33.68 -1.66 8.82
C ALA A 161 -33.16 -2.30 7.53
N SER A 162 -33.92 -2.09 6.45
CA SER A 162 -33.58 -2.50 5.10
C SER A 162 -32.51 -1.58 4.52
N GLU A 163 -31.30 -2.09 4.31
CA GLU A 163 -30.30 -1.42 3.48
C GLU A 163 -30.56 -1.77 2.02
N ALA A 164 -31.02 -0.78 1.26
CA ALA A 164 -31.00 -0.83 -0.19
C ALA A 164 -29.56 -0.60 -0.65
N ALA A 165 -28.99 -1.61 -1.31
CA ALA A 165 -27.71 -1.52 -1.98
C ALA A 165 -27.75 -0.44 -3.07
N VAL A 166 -26.89 0.56 -2.95
CA VAL A 166 -26.56 1.48 -4.04
C VAL A 166 -25.34 0.90 -4.74
N GLU A 167 -25.56 0.14 -5.81
CA GLU A 167 -24.50 -0.19 -6.77
C GLU A 167 -24.08 1.09 -7.49
N ALA A 168 -22.88 1.58 -7.20
CA ALA A 168 -22.21 2.54 -8.05
C ALA A 168 -21.76 1.80 -9.32
N VAL A 169 -22.41 2.11 -10.43
CA VAL A 169 -22.02 1.67 -11.77
C VAL A 169 -20.73 2.41 -12.14
N GLU A 170 -19.57 1.78 -11.96
CA GLU A 170 -18.35 2.18 -12.65
C GLU A 170 -18.51 1.80 -14.14
N GLU A 171 -18.73 2.80 -14.99
CA GLU A 171 -18.76 2.60 -16.43
C GLU A 171 -17.38 2.09 -16.91
N ASN A 172 -17.40 0.90 -17.49
CA ASN A 172 -16.32 0.28 -18.26
C ASN A 172 -15.88 1.20 -19.42
N ILE A 173 -14.98 2.15 -19.17
CA ILE A 173 -14.25 2.82 -20.24
C ILE A 173 -12.96 2.03 -20.49
N ASN A 174 -12.97 1.28 -21.58
CA ASN A 174 -11.84 0.55 -22.14
C ASN A 174 -10.63 1.49 -22.37
N PRO A 175 -9.48 1.31 -21.69
CA PRO A 175 -8.30 2.14 -21.88
C PRO A 175 -7.47 1.80 -23.13
N PHE A 176 -7.84 0.80 -23.94
CA PHE A 176 -7.07 0.36 -25.11
C PHE A 176 -7.23 1.22 -26.38
N ALA A 177 -7.89 2.38 -26.31
CA ALA A 177 -8.08 3.25 -27.46
C ALA A 177 -7.44 4.63 -27.26
N ARG A 178 -6.10 4.70 -27.23
CA ARG A 178 -5.28 5.82 -27.78
C ARG A 178 -3.78 5.66 -27.49
N VAL A 179 -3.15 4.68 -28.15
CA VAL A 179 -1.72 4.81 -28.48
C VAL A 179 -1.65 5.46 -29.86
N ALA A 180 -1.71 6.80 -29.91
CA ALA A 180 -1.35 7.53 -31.10
C ALA A 180 0.16 7.71 -31.11
N VAL A 181 0.83 6.89 -31.92
CA VAL A 181 2.22 7.08 -32.32
C VAL A 181 2.35 8.47 -32.96
N VAL A 182 2.98 9.42 -32.26
CA VAL A 182 3.35 10.71 -32.84
C VAL A 182 4.55 10.48 -33.76
N ARG A 183 4.28 10.21 -35.04
CA ARG A 183 5.27 10.38 -36.11
C ARG A 183 5.26 11.84 -36.52
N ASN A 184 6.40 12.51 -36.31
CA ASN A 184 6.68 13.83 -36.86
C ASN A 184 6.38 13.85 -38.35
N THR A 185 5.31 14.55 -38.74
CA THR A 185 5.04 14.89 -40.13
C THR A 185 4.88 16.40 -40.18
N THR A 186 5.85 17.07 -40.77
CA THR A 186 5.82 18.50 -41.05
C THR A 186 4.75 18.78 -42.10
N VAL A 187 3.69 19.48 -41.72
CA VAL A 187 2.78 20.14 -42.65
C VAL A 187 2.73 21.61 -42.28
N THR A 188 3.30 22.41 -43.18
CA THR A 188 3.23 23.87 -43.20
C THR A 188 1.83 24.30 -43.59
N GLU A 189 1.06 24.87 -42.65
CA GLU A 189 -0.10 25.68 -42.97
C GLU A 189 -0.02 27.01 -42.23
N THR A 190 0.10 28.07 -43.03
CA THR A 190 0.12 29.47 -42.59
C THR A 190 -1.28 29.90 -42.19
N ALA A 191 -1.50 30.09 -40.89
CA ALA A 191 -2.62 30.86 -40.37
C ALA A 191 -2.08 32.01 -39.50
N GLN A 192 -2.41 33.22 -39.92
CA GLN A 192 -2.03 34.50 -39.32
C GLN A 192 -2.68 34.60 -37.93
N VAL A 193 -1.87 34.54 -36.87
CA VAL A 193 -2.31 34.78 -35.49
C VAL A 193 -2.05 36.23 -35.14
N ASP A 194 -3.14 36.93 -34.81
CA ASP A 194 -3.12 38.26 -34.22
C ASP A 194 -2.33 38.23 -32.91
N LYS A 195 -1.27 39.03 -32.84
CA LYS A 195 -0.45 39.22 -31.64
C LYS A 195 -1.22 40.07 -30.63
N THR A 196 -1.95 39.43 -29.73
CA THR A 196 -2.25 39.99 -28.41
C THR A 196 -1.53 39.17 -27.36
N SER A 197 -0.26 39.56 -27.15
CA SER A 197 0.52 39.48 -25.90
C SER A 197 0.16 38.37 -24.90
N ASP A 198 1.07 37.40 -24.80
CA ASP A 198 1.28 36.51 -23.68
C ASP A 198 1.28 37.27 -22.33
N VAL A 199 0.26 37.06 -21.50
CA VAL A 199 0.38 37.25 -20.06
C VAL A 199 0.91 35.95 -19.50
N VAL A 200 2.23 35.88 -19.38
CA VAL A 200 2.92 34.91 -18.53
C VAL A 200 2.34 35.03 -17.12
N THR A 201 1.73 33.97 -16.59
CA THR A 201 1.21 33.93 -15.21
C THR A 201 2.36 34.06 -14.21
N SER A 202 2.57 35.28 -13.70
CA SER A 202 3.70 35.68 -12.84
C SER A 202 3.41 35.57 -11.34
N SER A 203 2.63 34.60 -10.89
CA SER A 203 2.29 34.43 -9.47
C SER A 203 3.10 33.31 -8.82
N SER A 204 3.72 33.59 -7.66
CA SER A 204 4.50 32.62 -6.88
C SER A 204 3.69 31.36 -6.57
N ALA A 205 4.36 30.20 -6.59
CA ALA A 205 3.79 28.89 -6.28
C ALA A 205 3.28 28.79 -4.84
N LEU A 206 3.82 29.60 -3.92
CA LEU A 206 3.57 29.53 -2.48
C LEU A 206 3.06 30.87 -1.94
N LYS A 207 2.07 30.84 -1.04
CA LYS A 207 1.55 32.06 -0.41
C LYS A 207 1.05 31.78 0.99
N SER A 208 1.29 32.70 1.94
CA SER A 208 0.72 32.60 3.28
C SER A 208 -0.81 32.57 3.24
N PRO A 209 -1.46 31.79 4.14
CA PRO A 209 -2.90 31.87 4.34
C PRO A 209 -3.32 33.28 4.77
N VAL A 210 -4.57 33.65 4.45
CA VAL A 210 -5.14 34.95 4.84
C VAL A 210 -5.75 34.95 6.23
N ASP A 211 -6.17 33.78 6.71
CA ASP A 211 -6.70 33.58 8.06
C ASP A 211 -6.67 32.08 8.45
N PHE A 212 -7.20 31.74 9.63
CA PHE A 212 -7.44 30.37 10.08
C PHE A 212 -8.85 30.22 10.64
N ARG A 213 -9.52 29.12 10.26
CA ARG A 213 -10.83 28.70 10.77
C ARG A 213 -10.66 27.64 11.85
N LEU A 214 -11.23 27.84 13.02
CA LEU A 214 -11.26 26.83 14.08
C LEU A 214 -12.21 25.70 13.67
N ILE A 215 -11.67 24.48 13.58
CA ILE A 215 -12.45 23.27 13.26
C ILE A 215 -12.93 22.60 14.54
N TRP A 216 -12.04 22.42 15.51
CA TRP A 216 -12.37 21.74 16.76
C TRP A 216 -11.46 22.20 17.89
N SER A 217 -11.98 22.14 19.12
CA SER A 217 -11.16 22.25 20.33
C SER A 217 -11.49 21.13 21.30
N SER A 218 -10.47 20.64 22.00
CA SER A 218 -10.67 19.58 22.99
C SER A 218 -11.19 20.10 24.32
N SER A 219 -11.26 21.42 24.59
CA SER A 219 -11.61 21.99 25.91
C SER A 219 -12.91 21.46 26.51
N ASN A 220 -13.91 21.15 25.67
CA ASN A 220 -15.19 20.57 26.11
C ASN A 220 -15.22 19.04 26.10
N TRP A 221 -14.25 18.39 25.46
CA TRP A 221 -14.08 16.94 25.49
C TRP A 221 -13.59 16.49 26.87
N LYS A 222 -14.25 15.49 27.45
CA LYS A 222 -13.99 15.03 28.83
C LYS A 222 -13.09 13.81 28.87
N GLY A 223 -12.75 13.25 27.70
CA GLY A 223 -11.83 12.14 27.65
C GLY A 223 -10.43 12.48 28.16
N LYS A 224 -9.73 11.45 28.62
CA LYS A 224 -8.36 11.54 29.16
C LYS A 224 -7.39 12.11 28.10
N LYS A 225 -6.76 13.23 28.43
CA LYS A 225 -5.91 14.01 27.52
C LYS A 225 -4.82 14.82 28.25
N ASN A 226 -3.77 15.20 27.54
CA ASN A 226 -2.69 16.05 28.03
C ASN A 226 -2.89 17.50 27.59
N GLY A 227 -3.62 18.28 28.40
CA GLY A 227 -3.97 19.66 28.08
C GLY A 227 -5.05 19.75 27.00
N ASP A 228 -5.18 20.95 26.42
CA ASP A 228 -6.15 21.24 25.36
C ASP A 228 -5.47 21.45 24.00
N VAL A 229 -6.21 21.19 22.93
CA VAL A 229 -5.80 21.44 21.55
C VAL A 229 -6.86 22.24 20.82
N TRP A 230 -6.40 23.09 19.91
CA TRP A 230 -7.22 23.77 18.91
C TRP A 230 -6.74 23.35 17.53
N VAL A 231 -7.64 22.81 16.73
CA VAL A 231 -7.37 22.33 15.37
C VAL A 231 -7.88 23.38 14.40
N TRP A 232 -6.99 23.91 13.58
CA TRP A 232 -7.25 25.00 12.67
C TRP A 232 -7.09 24.55 11.22
N LEU A 233 -8.01 25.00 10.36
CA LEU A 233 -7.87 24.92 8.91
C LEU A 233 -7.40 26.29 8.40
N PRO A 234 -6.26 26.39 7.70
CA PRO A 234 -5.87 27.64 7.07
C PRO A 234 -6.90 28.07 6.02
N VAL A 235 -7.05 29.39 5.81
CA VAL A 235 -7.89 29.96 4.76
C VAL A 235 -6.98 30.37 3.62
N ALA A 236 -7.07 29.65 2.50
CA ALA A 236 -6.24 29.94 1.34
C ALA A 236 -6.60 31.29 0.71
N PRO A 237 -5.62 32.07 0.21
CA PRO A 237 -5.91 33.16 -0.71
C PRO A 237 -6.52 32.61 -2.03
N GLU A 238 -7.21 33.47 -2.77
CA GLU A 238 -7.77 33.11 -4.08
C GLU A 238 -6.70 32.54 -5.03
N GLY A 239 -7.02 31.41 -5.67
CA GLY A 239 -6.11 30.68 -6.56
C GLY A 239 -5.12 29.73 -5.86
N TYR A 240 -5.25 29.54 -4.54
CA TYR A 240 -4.41 28.63 -3.76
C TYR A 240 -5.26 27.62 -2.99
N SER A 241 -4.63 26.50 -2.65
CA SER A 241 -5.19 25.38 -1.89
C SER A 241 -4.43 25.20 -0.58
N VAL A 242 -5.10 24.62 0.42
CA VAL A 242 -4.50 24.18 1.69
C VAL A 242 -4.30 22.68 1.68
N LEU A 243 -3.23 22.19 2.32
CA LEU A 243 -2.82 20.77 2.22
C LEU A 243 -2.98 20.00 3.52
N GLY A 244 -3.49 20.64 4.57
CA GLY A 244 -3.78 20.00 5.84
C GLY A 244 -4.17 21.00 6.93
N TYR A 245 -4.22 20.48 8.15
CA TYR A 245 -4.59 21.23 9.34
C TYR A 245 -3.35 21.57 10.16
N ILE A 246 -3.49 22.55 11.05
CA ILE A 246 -2.50 22.82 12.10
C ILE A 246 -3.13 22.78 13.48
N THR A 247 -2.29 22.53 14.48
CA THR A 247 -2.72 22.38 15.87
C THR A 247 -1.93 23.28 16.79
N THR A 248 -2.63 23.91 17.74
CA THR A 248 -2.03 24.70 18.81
C THR A 248 -2.46 24.16 20.17
N ASN A 249 -1.60 24.34 21.17
CA ASN A 249 -1.89 24.05 22.58
C ASN A 249 -2.38 25.31 23.34
N THR A 250 -2.72 26.38 22.61
CA THR A 250 -3.35 27.59 23.13
C THR A 250 -4.49 28.01 22.21
N GLU A 251 -5.48 28.72 22.77
CA GLU A 251 -6.62 29.27 22.02
C GLU A 251 -6.22 30.35 21.01
N LYS A 252 -4.98 30.86 21.09
CA LYS A 252 -4.49 31.88 20.18
C LYS A 252 -4.45 31.32 18.76
N LYS A 253 -5.04 32.09 17.84
CA LYS A 253 -4.96 31.82 16.41
C LYS A 253 -3.48 31.76 15.96
N PRO A 254 -3.10 30.79 15.12
CA PRO A 254 -1.76 30.68 14.57
C PRO A 254 -1.35 31.90 13.74
N ALA A 255 -0.05 32.17 13.65
CA ALA A 255 0.46 33.20 12.74
C ALA A 255 0.41 32.71 11.28
N THR A 256 0.11 33.61 10.34
CA THR A 256 0.03 33.28 8.89
C THR A 256 1.38 32.91 8.27
N SER A 257 2.49 33.08 9.00
CA SER A 257 3.82 32.62 8.62
C SER A 257 4.12 31.18 9.03
N GLU A 258 3.27 30.52 9.82
CA GLU A 258 3.52 29.15 10.33
C GLU A 258 3.38 28.09 9.25
N VAL A 259 2.53 28.32 8.26
CA VAL A 259 2.30 27.41 7.12
C VAL A 259 2.13 28.19 5.83
N THR A 260 2.24 27.50 4.70
CA THR A 260 2.02 28.06 3.37
C THR A 260 0.92 27.32 2.62
N CYS A 261 0.18 28.06 1.79
CA CYS A 261 -0.75 27.53 0.79
C CYS A 261 -0.02 27.37 -0.54
N VAL A 262 -0.53 26.47 -1.39
CA VAL A 262 0.08 26.13 -2.69
C VAL A 262 -0.87 26.50 -3.80
N ARG A 263 -0.34 27.05 -4.89
CA ARG A 263 -1.14 27.43 -6.07
C ARG A 263 -1.94 26.23 -6.58
N THR A 264 -3.23 26.43 -6.87
CA THR A 264 -4.18 25.31 -7.06
C THR A 264 -3.82 24.39 -8.22
N ASP A 265 -3.17 24.88 -9.28
CA ASP A 265 -2.69 24.10 -10.43
C ASP A 265 -1.54 23.12 -10.07
N LEU A 266 -0.85 23.36 -8.95
CA LEU A 266 0.18 22.49 -8.37
C LEU A 266 -0.38 21.53 -7.32
N THR A 267 -1.70 21.45 -7.18
CA THR A 267 -2.40 20.56 -6.25
C THR A 267 -3.31 19.57 -6.97
N ASP A 268 -3.67 18.49 -6.28
CA ASP A 268 -4.60 17.47 -6.77
C ASP A 268 -5.54 17.02 -5.63
N THR A 269 -6.52 16.21 -5.98
CA THR A 269 -7.59 15.74 -5.10
C THR A 269 -7.12 14.66 -4.12
N LEU A 270 -7.63 14.73 -2.89
CA LEU A 270 -7.41 13.75 -1.83
C LEU A 270 -8.63 12.85 -1.62
N ALA A 271 -8.38 11.65 -1.13
CA ALA A 271 -9.39 10.76 -0.59
C ALA A 271 -9.05 10.40 0.87
N VAL A 272 -10.09 10.24 1.68
CA VAL A 272 -9.97 9.69 3.02
C VAL A 272 -9.60 8.21 2.92
N HIS A 273 -8.75 7.74 3.84
CA HIS A 273 -8.30 6.36 3.88
C HIS A 273 -8.75 5.64 5.16
N ARG A 274 -8.00 5.72 6.26
CA ARG A 274 -8.29 4.95 7.49
C ARG A 274 -8.55 5.89 8.66
N LYS A 275 -9.71 5.73 9.31
CA LYS A 275 -9.99 6.39 10.60
C LYS A 275 -9.02 5.85 11.64
N PHE A 276 -8.39 6.72 12.42
CA PHE A 276 -7.46 6.31 13.47
C PHE A 276 -7.81 6.85 14.85
N PHE A 277 -8.66 7.86 14.94
CA PHE A 277 -9.12 8.41 16.20
C PHE A 277 -10.54 8.96 16.08
N THR A 278 -11.34 8.75 17.13
CA THR A 278 -12.65 9.38 17.34
C THR A 278 -12.83 9.66 18.83
N THR A 279 -13.54 10.75 19.15
CA THR A 279 -13.99 11.05 20.50
C THR A 279 -15.28 10.31 20.87
N SER A 280 -16.00 9.73 19.91
CA SER A 280 -17.27 9.04 20.16
C SER A 280 -17.10 7.75 20.97
N GLY A 281 -18.03 7.51 21.89
CA GLY A 281 -18.15 6.23 22.59
C GLY A 281 -17.15 5.99 23.73
N THR A 282 -16.36 6.99 24.13
CA THR A 282 -15.37 6.83 25.22
C THR A 282 -16.00 6.82 26.62
N THR A 283 -17.15 7.48 26.84
CA THR A 283 -18.03 7.30 28.02
C THR A 283 -19.48 7.70 27.75
N LYS A 284 -20.46 7.14 28.50
CA LYS A 284 -21.92 7.41 28.39
C LYS A 284 -22.35 8.87 28.64
N SER A 285 -21.44 9.77 29.02
CA SER A 285 -21.75 11.13 29.46
C SER A 285 -21.35 12.24 28.47
N GLU A 286 -20.80 11.93 27.30
CA GLU A 286 -20.36 12.97 26.37
C GLU A 286 -21.51 13.50 25.49
N PHE A 287 -22.15 14.59 25.96
CA PHE A 287 -22.93 15.48 25.11
C PHE A 287 -21.96 16.41 24.35
N GLY A 288 -21.38 15.92 23.26
CA GLY A 288 -20.47 16.69 22.40
C GLY A 288 -20.46 16.16 20.98
N PHE A 289 -20.37 17.05 20.00
CA PHE A 289 -20.28 16.65 18.59
C PHE A 289 -19.05 15.74 18.38
N PRO A 290 -19.20 14.62 17.66
CA PRO A 290 -18.10 13.69 17.40
C PRO A 290 -16.95 14.44 16.71
N PHE A 291 -15.71 14.15 17.10
CA PHE A 291 -14.52 14.57 16.35
C PHE A 291 -13.74 13.34 15.95
N SER A 292 -13.51 13.18 14.66
CA SER A 292 -12.75 12.06 14.11
C SER A 292 -11.61 12.53 13.25
N THR A 293 -10.59 11.67 13.14
CA THR A 293 -9.45 11.88 12.25
C THR A 293 -9.11 10.63 11.44
N TRP A 294 -8.63 10.88 10.24
CA TRP A 294 -8.31 9.85 9.25
C TRP A 294 -6.98 10.13 8.57
N THR A 295 -6.31 9.07 8.14
CA THR A 295 -5.23 9.20 7.15
C THR A 295 -5.79 9.55 5.79
N THR A 296 -4.96 10.16 4.94
CA THR A 296 -5.34 10.58 3.59
C THR A 296 -4.40 9.99 2.55
N ARG A 297 -4.88 9.92 1.30
CA ARG A 297 -4.09 9.51 0.12
C ARG A 297 -4.61 10.25 -1.13
N PRO A 298 -3.80 10.43 -2.18
CA PRO A 298 -4.30 10.97 -3.46
C PRO A 298 -5.53 10.19 -3.95
N ALA A 299 -6.55 10.87 -4.46
CA ALA A 299 -7.80 10.24 -4.88
C ALA A 299 -7.60 9.39 -6.15
N VAL A 300 -6.88 9.94 -7.14
CA VAL A 300 -6.48 9.25 -8.37
C VAL A 300 -5.07 8.67 -8.18
N ARG A 301 -4.92 7.36 -8.40
CA ARG A 301 -3.68 6.60 -8.16
C ARG A 301 -3.40 5.64 -9.30
N GLY A 302 -2.13 5.30 -9.51
CA GLY A 302 -1.66 4.48 -10.62
C GLY A 302 -0.36 5.01 -11.20
N VAL A 303 0.17 4.28 -12.19
CA VAL A 303 1.52 4.51 -12.75
C VAL A 303 1.70 5.83 -13.51
N SER A 304 0.61 6.53 -13.80
CA SER A 304 0.63 7.82 -14.50
C SER A 304 -0.03 8.95 -13.69
N SER A 305 -0.41 8.66 -12.44
CA SER A 305 -1.14 9.61 -11.59
C SER A 305 -0.19 10.52 -10.83
N ALA A 306 -0.39 11.84 -10.94
CA ALA A 306 0.55 12.85 -10.45
C ALA A 306 0.38 13.24 -8.97
N GLY A 307 -0.68 12.82 -8.30
CA GLY A 307 -0.96 13.20 -6.91
C GLY A 307 0.10 12.68 -5.93
N VAL A 308 0.57 13.55 -5.03
CA VAL A 308 1.64 13.30 -4.05
C VAL A 308 1.12 13.56 -2.64
N ASN A 309 1.16 12.53 -1.78
CA ASN A 309 0.76 12.66 -0.38
C ASN A 309 1.75 13.54 0.40
N VAL A 310 1.24 14.40 1.27
CA VAL A 310 2.04 15.28 2.14
C VAL A 310 2.25 14.73 3.55
N GLY A 311 1.67 13.56 3.86
CA GLY A 311 1.83 12.88 5.15
C GLY A 311 0.92 13.38 6.26
N SER A 312 -0.10 14.19 5.94
CA SER A 312 -1.01 14.79 6.94
C SER A 312 -2.25 13.91 7.22
N PHE A 313 -3.16 14.47 8.01
CA PHE A 313 -4.44 13.87 8.39
C PHE A 313 -5.62 14.72 7.92
N PHE A 314 -6.77 14.07 7.76
CA PHE A 314 -8.07 14.74 7.65
C PHE A 314 -8.79 14.70 9.01
N CYS A 315 -9.57 15.73 9.33
CA CYS A 315 -10.41 15.74 10.52
C CYS A 315 -11.76 16.43 10.29
N ALA A 316 -12.78 15.96 10.99
CA ALA A 316 -14.14 16.47 10.89
C ALA A 316 -14.88 16.38 12.22
N ARG A 317 -15.93 17.21 12.37
CA ARG A 317 -16.87 17.15 13.49
C ARG A 317 -17.98 16.13 13.23
N SER A 318 -17.58 14.95 12.79
CA SER A 318 -18.43 13.84 12.40
C SER A 318 -17.72 12.52 12.74
N ASP A 319 -18.48 11.45 12.93
CA ASP A 319 -17.91 10.09 12.87
C ASP A 319 -17.76 9.60 11.43
N ASP A 320 -18.54 10.12 10.51
CA ASP A 320 -18.45 9.74 9.11
C ASP A 320 -17.47 10.64 8.37
N ALA A 321 -16.72 10.05 7.45
CA ALA A 321 -15.80 10.79 6.59
C ALA A 321 -16.57 11.59 5.56
N GLU A 322 -16.13 12.82 5.30
CA GLU A 322 -16.64 13.63 4.19
C GLU A 322 -16.02 13.15 2.87
N THR A 323 -16.79 13.24 1.78
CA THR A 323 -16.30 12.89 0.43
C THR A 323 -15.63 14.07 -0.25
N ASP A 324 -16.05 15.30 0.07
CA ASP A 324 -15.46 16.53 -0.44
C ASP A 324 -14.56 17.13 0.67
N LEU A 325 -13.25 17.10 0.44
CA LEU A 325 -12.27 17.49 1.45
C LEU A 325 -11.84 18.94 1.24
N PRO A 326 -11.80 19.77 2.30
CA PRO A 326 -11.36 21.16 2.20
C PRO A 326 -9.82 21.28 2.07
N ILE A 327 -9.13 20.16 1.87
CA ILE A 327 -7.67 20.04 1.76
C ILE A 327 -7.31 19.26 0.50
N ALA A 328 -6.16 19.58 -0.09
CA ALA A 328 -5.64 18.97 -1.30
C ALA A 328 -4.32 18.24 -1.05
N CYS A 329 -3.87 17.44 -2.01
CA CYS A 329 -2.51 16.92 -2.05
C CYS A 329 -1.67 17.72 -3.04
N LEU A 330 -0.35 17.49 -3.05
CA LEU A 330 0.52 18.07 -4.06
C LEU A 330 0.34 17.36 -5.40
N LYS A 331 0.70 18.02 -6.49
CA LYS A 331 0.75 17.44 -7.83
C LYS A 331 2.17 17.49 -8.35
N ASN A 332 2.72 16.33 -8.73
CA ASN A 332 3.98 16.27 -9.47
C ASN A 332 3.75 16.66 -10.93
N VAL A 333 3.78 17.96 -11.22
CA VAL A 333 3.54 18.48 -12.57
C VAL A 333 4.70 18.19 -13.53
N ALA A 334 5.92 17.99 -13.00
CA ALA A 334 7.05 17.54 -13.82
C ALA A 334 6.98 16.05 -14.16
N PHE A 335 6.40 15.25 -13.25
CA PHE A 335 6.41 13.78 -13.31
C PHE A 335 7.80 13.21 -13.64
N SER A 336 8.86 13.79 -13.07
CA SER A 336 10.23 13.36 -13.35
C SER A 336 10.47 11.93 -12.83
N LEU A 337 10.93 11.07 -13.73
CA LEU A 337 11.34 9.70 -13.43
C LEU A 337 12.80 9.62 -12.94
N ASP A 338 13.49 10.75 -12.81
CA ASP A 338 14.88 10.80 -12.33
C ASP A 338 15.00 10.39 -10.86
N TYR A 339 13.91 10.45 -10.10
CA TYR A 339 13.88 10.04 -8.70
C TYR A 339 13.51 8.56 -8.51
N MET A 340 13.14 7.86 -9.59
CA MET A 340 12.91 6.41 -9.57
C MET A 340 14.26 5.67 -9.53
N PRO A 341 14.35 4.49 -8.88
CA PRO A 341 15.60 3.77 -8.74
C PRO A 341 16.15 3.28 -10.09
N THR A 342 17.46 3.10 -10.19
CA THR A 342 18.09 2.36 -11.31
C THR A 342 17.98 0.85 -11.10
N MET A 343 18.27 0.03 -12.11
CA MET A 343 18.29 -1.43 -11.94
C MET A 343 19.27 -1.89 -10.85
N GLU A 344 20.42 -1.24 -10.71
CA GLU A 344 21.38 -1.55 -9.64
C GLU A 344 20.78 -1.25 -8.25
N GLN A 345 20.12 -0.09 -8.11
CA GLN A 345 19.42 0.27 -6.87
C GLN A 345 18.25 -0.67 -6.58
N VAL A 346 17.48 -1.10 -7.59
CA VAL A 346 16.42 -2.12 -7.46
C VAL A 346 16.99 -3.45 -6.96
N LYS A 347 18.13 -3.90 -7.50
CA LYS A 347 18.81 -5.10 -7.00
C LYS A 347 19.19 -4.94 -5.53
N THR A 348 19.69 -3.78 -5.12
CA THR A 348 19.96 -3.48 -3.70
C THR A 348 18.69 -3.51 -2.85
N ILE A 349 17.57 -2.94 -3.34
CA ILE A 349 16.27 -2.99 -2.65
C ILE A 349 15.84 -4.45 -2.42
N HIS A 350 15.88 -5.30 -3.46
CA HIS A 350 15.59 -6.74 -3.31
C HIS A 350 16.53 -7.42 -2.32
N GLN A 351 17.84 -7.20 -2.46
CA GLN A 351 18.84 -7.79 -1.58
C GLN A 351 18.66 -7.37 -0.13
N PHE A 352 18.05 -6.22 0.16
CA PHE A 352 17.85 -5.73 1.53
C PHE A 352 16.46 -6.06 2.08
N PHE A 353 15.41 -5.80 1.30
CA PHE A 353 14.01 -5.90 1.72
C PHE A 353 13.24 -7.08 1.12
N GLY A 354 13.81 -7.80 0.15
CA GLY A 354 13.21 -8.98 -0.47
C GLY A 354 12.71 -9.97 0.59
N PRO A 355 11.39 -10.27 0.63
CA PRO A 355 10.85 -11.13 1.66
C PRO A 355 11.31 -12.58 1.54
N THR A 356 11.31 -13.28 2.67
CA THR A 356 11.23 -14.74 2.68
C THR A 356 9.77 -15.14 2.56
N VAL A 357 9.42 -15.76 1.44
CA VAL A 357 8.09 -16.30 1.20
C VAL A 357 8.01 -17.70 1.81
N VAL A 358 7.06 -17.92 2.70
CA VAL A 358 6.86 -19.14 3.50
C VAL A 358 5.62 -19.86 2.99
N PHE A 359 5.81 -21.05 2.41
CA PHE A 359 4.68 -21.89 1.98
C PHE A 359 4.28 -22.82 3.10
N HIS A 360 2.97 -22.96 3.34
CA HIS A 360 2.44 -23.83 4.38
C HIS A 360 3.11 -25.23 4.36
N PRO A 361 3.47 -25.84 5.52
CA PRO A 361 4.25 -27.09 5.57
C PRO A 361 3.51 -28.29 4.95
N ALA A 362 2.18 -28.25 4.93
CA ALA A 362 1.33 -29.24 4.26
C ALA A 362 0.90 -28.83 2.84
N GLU A 363 1.54 -27.82 2.23
CA GLU A 363 1.31 -27.47 0.82
C GLU A 363 1.76 -28.60 -0.10
N THR A 364 0.93 -28.94 -1.08
CA THR A 364 1.20 -29.97 -2.10
C THR A 364 1.52 -29.33 -3.45
N PHE A 365 0.94 -28.17 -3.74
CA PHE A 365 1.06 -27.43 -4.99
C PHE A 365 1.97 -26.23 -4.75
N LEU A 366 3.28 -26.43 -4.90
CA LEU A 366 4.29 -25.40 -4.71
C LEU A 366 4.42 -24.54 -5.98
N PRO A 367 5.03 -23.34 -5.89
CA PRO A 367 5.25 -22.52 -7.07
C PRO A 367 6.31 -23.13 -8.00
N SER A 368 6.44 -22.56 -9.19
CA SER A 368 7.52 -22.83 -10.14
C SER A 368 7.86 -21.59 -10.96
N SER A 369 8.95 -21.62 -11.71
CA SER A 369 9.10 -20.64 -12.80
C SER A 369 8.15 -20.94 -13.95
N VAL A 370 7.75 -19.90 -14.68
CA VAL A 370 6.96 -20.06 -15.91
C VAL A 370 7.72 -20.89 -16.96
N ALA A 371 9.05 -20.69 -17.06
CA ALA A 371 9.89 -21.46 -17.97
C ALA A 371 9.86 -22.96 -17.65
N TRP A 372 10.00 -23.33 -16.37
CA TRP A 372 9.89 -24.73 -15.95
C TRP A 372 8.53 -25.32 -16.29
N PHE A 373 7.43 -24.58 -16.10
CA PHE A 373 6.09 -25.04 -16.43
C PHE A 373 5.92 -25.33 -17.93
N PHE A 374 6.43 -24.45 -18.80
CA PHE A 374 6.43 -24.67 -20.25
C PHE A 374 7.33 -25.85 -20.65
N ASP A 375 8.55 -25.91 -20.10
CA ASP A 375 9.49 -27.02 -20.33
C ASP A 375 8.94 -28.36 -19.84
N SER A 376 8.09 -28.35 -18.83
CA SER A 376 7.40 -29.53 -18.31
C SER A 376 6.22 -29.98 -19.17
N GLY A 377 5.98 -29.34 -20.32
CA GLY A 377 5.03 -29.80 -21.33
C GLY A 377 3.66 -29.13 -21.30
N ALA A 378 3.55 -27.92 -20.73
CA ALA A 378 2.30 -27.15 -20.80
C ALA A 378 1.81 -27.01 -22.24
N MET A 379 0.49 -27.07 -22.41
CA MET A 379 -0.18 -27.16 -23.71
C MET A 379 -1.08 -25.94 -23.93
N LEU A 380 -1.09 -25.43 -25.17
CA LEU A 380 -2.00 -24.39 -25.63
C LEU A 380 -3.15 -25.03 -26.38
N TYR A 381 -4.37 -24.73 -25.94
CA TYR A 381 -5.61 -25.19 -26.56
C TYR A 381 -6.33 -24.05 -27.24
N SER A 382 -7.17 -24.41 -28.23
CA SER A 382 -8.04 -23.49 -28.95
C SER A 382 -9.49 -23.93 -28.79
N LYS A 383 -10.39 -22.94 -28.76
CA LYS A 383 -11.84 -23.17 -28.86
C LYS A 383 -12.23 -23.69 -30.25
N ASP A 384 -11.44 -23.35 -31.28
CA ASP A 384 -11.58 -23.92 -32.61
C ASP A 384 -11.00 -25.33 -32.63
N SER A 385 -11.89 -26.33 -32.62
CA SER A 385 -11.55 -27.75 -32.68
C SER A 385 -10.74 -28.20 -33.91
N SER A 386 -10.63 -27.36 -34.94
CA SER A 386 -9.75 -27.62 -36.09
C SER A 386 -8.27 -27.36 -35.80
N ILE A 387 -7.98 -26.60 -34.73
CA ILE A 387 -6.63 -26.30 -34.27
C ILE A 387 -6.25 -27.31 -33.19
N PRO A 388 -5.32 -28.25 -33.45
CA PRO A 388 -4.93 -29.22 -32.44
C PRO A 388 -4.18 -28.54 -31.28
N PRO A 389 -4.25 -29.09 -30.04
CA PRO A 389 -3.44 -28.60 -28.93
C PRO A 389 -1.95 -28.67 -29.29
N VAL A 390 -1.20 -27.61 -28.97
CA VAL A 390 0.23 -27.53 -29.24
C VAL A 390 1.01 -27.31 -27.95
N ARG A 391 2.17 -27.97 -27.84
CA ARG A 391 3.07 -27.72 -26.72
C ARG A 391 3.56 -26.27 -26.75
N ILE A 392 3.54 -25.62 -25.59
CA ILE A 392 4.08 -24.27 -25.42
C ILE A 392 5.60 -24.36 -25.43
N LYS A 393 6.25 -23.49 -26.20
CA LYS A 393 7.72 -23.39 -26.24
C LYS A 393 8.23 -22.81 -24.92
N SER A 394 9.47 -23.13 -24.56
CA SER A 394 10.13 -22.68 -23.33
C SER A 394 10.06 -21.17 -23.09
N ASP A 395 10.09 -20.37 -24.17
CA ASP A 395 10.04 -18.91 -24.15
C ASP A 395 8.61 -18.33 -24.33
N GLY A 396 7.60 -19.20 -24.48
CA GLY A 396 6.23 -18.82 -24.77
C GLY A 396 6.02 -18.20 -26.15
N SER A 397 6.97 -18.30 -27.08
CA SER A 397 6.93 -17.60 -28.38
C SER A 397 5.80 -18.02 -29.32
N ASN A 398 5.14 -19.16 -29.05
CA ASN A 398 3.97 -19.62 -29.78
C ASN A 398 2.63 -19.28 -29.07
N LEU A 399 2.66 -18.49 -28.00
CA LEU A 399 1.44 -17.96 -27.39
C LEU A 399 0.90 -16.78 -28.22
N PRO A 400 -0.42 -16.67 -28.41
CA PRO A 400 -1.01 -15.48 -29.01
C PRO A 400 -0.80 -14.26 -28.11
N THR A 401 -0.24 -13.19 -28.68
CA THR A 401 0.17 -11.99 -27.96
C THR A 401 -0.88 -10.87 -28.04
N GLY A 402 -1.01 -10.10 -26.97
CA GLY A 402 -1.95 -8.99 -26.84
C GLY A 402 -3.42 -9.40 -26.91
N GLY A 403 -4.27 -8.43 -27.25
CA GLY A 403 -5.72 -8.60 -27.31
C GLY A 403 -6.38 -8.50 -25.93
N THR A 404 -7.53 -9.15 -25.79
CA THR A 404 -8.29 -9.27 -24.55
C THR A 404 -8.53 -10.75 -24.25
N ASN A 405 -9.04 -11.05 -23.05
CA ASN A 405 -9.59 -12.37 -22.78
C ASN A 405 -10.87 -12.64 -23.60
N ASP A 406 -10.67 -13.12 -24.83
CA ASP A 406 -11.70 -13.47 -25.81
C ASP A 406 -12.20 -14.93 -25.68
N GLY A 407 -11.60 -15.71 -24.77
CA GLY A 407 -11.88 -17.13 -24.59
C GLY A 407 -11.52 -18.01 -25.80
N ALA A 408 -10.72 -17.51 -26.74
CA ALA A 408 -10.33 -18.25 -27.93
C ALA A 408 -9.26 -19.32 -27.63
N PHE A 409 -8.39 -19.06 -26.65
CA PHE A 409 -7.29 -19.94 -26.25
C PHE A 409 -7.24 -20.09 -24.72
N TRP A 410 -6.70 -21.21 -24.25
CA TRP A 410 -6.34 -21.41 -22.84
C TRP A 410 -5.10 -22.31 -22.73
N ILE A 411 -4.38 -22.19 -21.60
CA ILE A 411 -3.28 -23.10 -21.25
C ILE A 411 -3.84 -24.25 -20.41
N ASP A 412 -3.30 -25.46 -20.56
CA ASP A 412 -3.56 -26.58 -19.65
C ASP A 412 -2.24 -27.33 -19.36
N LEU A 413 -2.28 -28.21 -18.37
CA LEU A 413 -1.21 -29.14 -18.01
C LEU A 413 -0.94 -30.14 -19.15
N PRO A 414 0.22 -30.82 -19.14
CA PRO A 414 0.53 -31.85 -20.12
C PRO A 414 -0.56 -32.93 -20.23
N GLU A 415 -0.75 -33.46 -21.44
CA GLU A 415 -1.62 -34.62 -21.70
C GLU A 415 -0.92 -35.97 -21.47
N ASP A 416 0.39 -35.95 -21.19
CA ASP A 416 1.15 -37.17 -20.91
C ASP A 416 1.03 -37.59 -19.43
N GLY A 417 1.78 -38.63 -19.06
CA GLY A 417 1.78 -39.15 -17.68
C GLY A 417 2.35 -38.19 -16.63
N SER A 418 2.85 -37.00 -17.01
CA SER A 418 3.49 -36.05 -16.10
C SER A 418 2.50 -35.07 -15.44
N ARG A 419 1.23 -35.04 -15.87
CA ARG A 419 0.21 -34.07 -15.40
C ARG A 419 0.21 -33.84 -13.89
N ASP A 420 0.16 -34.90 -13.09
CA ASP A 420 0.11 -34.77 -11.62
C ASP A 420 1.43 -34.32 -11.01
N SER A 421 2.56 -34.66 -11.64
CA SER A 421 3.86 -34.14 -11.22
C SER A 421 4.03 -32.65 -11.51
N VAL A 422 3.49 -32.17 -12.64
CA VAL A 422 3.54 -30.74 -13.00
C VAL A 422 2.69 -29.90 -12.06
N LYS A 423 1.54 -30.41 -11.59
CA LYS A 423 0.70 -29.72 -10.60
C LYS A 423 1.46 -29.42 -9.30
N MET A 424 2.32 -30.34 -8.85
CA MET A 424 3.08 -30.17 -7.60
C MET A 424 4.05 -28.98 -7.65
N GLY A 425 4.38 -28.50 -8.86
CA GLY A 425 5.33 -27.42 -9.07
C GLY A 425 6.77 -27.81 -8.80
N ASN A 426 7.63 -26.80 -8.78
CA ASN A 426 9.06 -26.97 -8.59
C ASN A 426 9.64 -25.73 -7.91
N LEU A 427 9.66 -25.79 -6.57
CA LEU A 427 10.13 -24.71 -5.72
C LEU A 427 11.60 -24.32 -6.00
N GLU A 428 12.43 -25.26 -6.47
CA GLU A 428 13.81 -24.98 -6.85
C GLU A 428 13.89 -23.99 -8.02
N SER A 429 13.03 -24.14 -9.02
CA SER A 429 12.93 -23.24 -10.19
C SER A 429 12.19 -21.94 -9.88
N ALA A 430 11.41 -21.87 -8.80
CA ALA A 430 10.57 -20.72 -8.52
C ALA A 430 11.38 -19.44 -8.30
N GLU A 431 10.84 -18.34 -8.81
CA GLU A 431 11.38 -16.98 -8.68
C GLU A 431 10.23 -15.99 -8.55
N ALA A 432 10.48 -14.85 -7.90
CA ALA A 432 9.54 -13.75 -7.84
C ALA A 432 9.67 -12.86 -9.09
N TYR A 433 8.60 -12.72 -9.87
CA TYR A 433 8.55 -11.87 -11.07
C TYR A 433 8.14 -10.45 -10.68
N THR A 434 9.08 -9.51 -10.69
CA THR A 434 8.86 -8.16 -10.15
C THR A 434 8.60 -7.12 -11.22
N HIS A 435 7.43 -6.51 -11.16
CA HIS A 435 7.03 -5.34 -11.95
C HIS A 435 7.28 -4.08 -11.11
N LEU A 436 8.00 -3.13 -11.67
CA LEU A 436 8.33 -1.88 -10.99
C LEU A 436 7.40 -0.75 -11.43
N LYS A 437 6.71 -0.14 -10.47
CA LYS A 437 5.68 0.87 -10.71
C LYS A 437 6.02 2.19 -10.00
N PRO A 438 6.01 3.35 -10.69
CA PRO A 438 5.91 4.63 -10.00
C PRO A 438 4.52 4.74 -9.34
N VAL A 439 4.47 5.20 -8.10
CA VAL A 439 3.20 5.50 -7.42
C VAL A 439 3.28 6.81 -6.64
N TYR A 440 2.12 7.41 -6.37
CA TYR A 440 2.00 8.73 -5.73
C TYR A 440 2.85 9.80 -6.41
N GLY A 441 2.62 10.06 -7.69
CA GLY A 441 3.39 11.04 -8.45
C GLY A 441 4.87 10.71 -8.53
N ALA A 442 5.22 9.42 -8.62
CA ALA A 442 6.60 8.91 -8.62
C ALA A 442 7.42 9.26 -7.36
N THR A 443 6.78 9.59 -6.24
CA THR A 443 7.47 9.77 -4.95
C THR A 443 7.71 8.46 -4.21
N TYR A 444 7.12 7.36 -4.70
CA TYR A 444 7.32 6.01 -4.23
C TYR A 444 7.50 5.06 -5.43
N THR A 445 8.19 3.96 -5.19
CA THR A 445 8.30 2.83 -6.11
C THR A 445 7.64 1.60 -5.48
N ASP A 446 6.66 1.04 -6.19
CA ASP A 446 6.07 -0.25 -5.85
C ASP A 446 6.80 -1.37 -6.61
N LEU A 447 7.31 -2.36 -5.87
CA LEU A 447 7.91 -3.58 -6.40
C LEU A 447 6.88 -4.71 -6.28
N GLN A 448 6.00 -4.81 -7.29
CA GLN A 448 4.93 -5.80 -7.34
C GLN A 448 5.50 -7.15 -7.79
N SER A 449 5.64 -8.08 -6.86
CA SER A 449 6.33 -9.36 -7.05
C SER A 449 5.34 -10.51 -7.14
N TRP A 450 5.26 -11.11 -8.33
CA TRP A 450 4.34 -12.17 -8.68
C TRP A 450 4.96 -13.56 -8.51
N LEU A 451 4.16 -14.49 -8.00
CA LEU A 451 4.48 -15.91 -7.83
C LEU A 451 3.56 -16.71 -8.74
N PHE A 452 4.14 -17.64 -9.49
CA PHE A 452 3.40 -18.54 -10.36
C PHE A 452 3.27 -19.93 -9.76
N PHE A 453 2.05 -20.43 -9.69
CA PHE A 453 1.75 -21.81 -9.29
C PHE A 453 1.18 -22.56 -10.51
N PRO A 454 1.71 -23.73 -10.87
CA PRO A 454 1.12 -24.54 -11.93
C PRO A 454 -0.32 -24.98 -11.65
N PHE A 455 -0.73 -25.01 -10.39
CA PHE A 455 -2.04 -25.48 -9.97
C PHE A 455 -2.47 -24.86 -8.63
N ASN A 456 -3.70 -24.37 -8.56
CA ASN A 456 -4.39 -24.02 -7.31
C ASN A 456 -5.13 -25.26 -6.79
N GLY A 457 -5.00 -25.52 -5.49
CA GLY A 457 -5.55 -26.70 -4.83
C GLY A 457 -7.03 -26.59 -4.41
N PRO A 458 -7.55 -27.64 -3.77
CA PRO A 458 -8.94 -27.66 -3.33
C PRO A 458 -9.18 -26.78 -2.10
N SER A 459 -10.35 -26.14 -2.06
CA SER A 459 -10.81 -25.31 -0.95
C SER A 459 -11.37 -26.12 0.23
N THR A 460 -11.29 -25.53 1.43
CA THR A 460 -11.90 -26.05 2.65
C THR A 460 -12.77 -24.96 3.29
N ALA A 461 -14.02 -25.28 3.61
CA ALA A 461 -14.88 -24.38 4.37
C ALA A 461 -14.75 -24.62 5.87
N LYS A 462 -14.96 -23.58 6.67
CA LYS A 462 -15.12 -23.62 8.12
C LYS A 462 -16.53 -23.18 8.49
N VAL A 463 -17.16 -23.91 9.40
CA VAL A 463 -18.45 -23.56 10.00
C VAL A 463 -18.32 -23.76 11.52
N GLY A 464 -18.09 -22.66 12.24
CA GLY A 464 -17.78 -22.68 13.66
C GLY A 464 -16.47 -23.45 13.92
N LYS A 465 -16.57 -24.62 14.55
CA LYS A 465 -15.41 -25.48 14.88
C LYS A 465 -15.16 -26.61 13.87
N ILE A 466 -15.99 -26.71 12.82
CA ILE A 466 -15.95 -27.84 11.88
C ILE A 466 -15.32 -27.38 10.56
N ASN A 467 -14.35 -28.16 10.08
CA ASN A 467 -13.71 -27.97 8.78
C ASN A 467 -14.28 -28.98 7.78
N ILE A 468 -14.62 -28.50 6.59
CA ILE A 468 -15.34 -29.22 5.55
C ILE A 468 -14.56 -29.13 4.25
N PRO A 469 -13.90 -30.21 3.80
CA PRO A 469 -13.29 -30.26 2.48
C PRO A 469 -14.36 -30.10 1.39
N LEU A 470 -14.12 -29.21 0.42
CA LEU A 470 -15.08 -28.92 -0.65
C LEU A 470 -14.86 -29.80 -1.91
N GLY A 471 -14.10 -30.88 -1.78
CA GLY A 471 -13.75 -31.74 -2.90
C GLY A 471 -12.85 -30.99 -3.87
N ARG A 472 -13.28 -30.83 -5.13
CA ARG A 472 -12.50 -30.18 -6.20
C ARG A 472 -12.83 -28.69 -6.41
N MET A 473 -13.65 -28.10 -5.54
CA MET A 473 -13.97 -26.68 -5.62
C MET A 473 -12.73 -25.83 -5.33
N GLY A 474 -12.53 -24.77 -6.11
CA GLY A 474 -11.35 -23.91 -6.07
C GLY A 474 -10.15 -24.42 -6.86
N GLU A 475 -10.11 -25.70 -7.25
CA GLU A 475 -9.00 -26.22 -8.06
C GLU A 475 -8.98 -25.56 -9.43
N HIS A 476 -7.81 -25.10 -9.90
CA HIS A 476 -7.62 -24.71 -11.30
C HIS A 476 -6.16 -24.79 -11.73
N VAL A 477 -5.96 -24.94 -13.04
CA VAL A 477 -4.61 -24.88 -13.63
C VAL A 477 -4.17 -23.44 -13.70
N GLY A 478 -2.89 -23.22 -13.38
CA GLY A 478 -2.26 -21.91 -13.30
C GLY A 478 -2.81 -21.09 -12.13
N ASP A 479 -1.94 -20.42 -11.41
CA ASP A 479 -2.32 -19.41 -10.45
C ASP A 479 -1.26 -18.32 -10.32
N TRP A 480 -1.72 -17.11 -10.02
CA TRP A 480 -0.90 -15.92 -9.92
C TRP A 480 -1.24 -15.17 -8.65
N GLU A 481 -0.30 -15.17 -7.72
CA GLU A 481 -0.40 -14.46 -6.45
C GLU A 481 0.72 -13.43 -6.34
N HIS A 482 0.53 -12.37 -5.54
CA HIS A 482 1.56 -11.34 -5.43
C HIS A 482 1.62 -10.68 -4.06
N TYR A 483 2.79 -10.11 -3.81
CA TYR A 483 2.97 -9.12 -2.75
C TYR A 483 3.67 -7.91 -3.35
N THR A 484 3.47 -6.74 -2.76
CA THR A 484 4.06 -5.49 -3.26
C THR A 484 4.84 -4.80 -2.16
N LEU A 485 6.13 -4.56 -2.37
CA LEU A 485 6.90 -3.69 -1.49
C LEU A 485 6.72 -2.24 -1.94
N ARG A 486 6.40 -1.34 -1.00
CA ARG A 486 6.36 0.11 -1.27
C ARG A 486 7.58 0.79 -0.67
N VAL A 487 8.41 1.37 -1.52
CA VAL A 487 9.67 2.02 -1.15
C VAL A 487 9.59 3.52 -1.41
N SER A 488 9.99 4.33 -0.42
CA SER A 488 10.05 5.79 -0.57
C SER A 488 11.18 6.18 -1.51
N ASN A 489 10.93 7.01 -2.52
CA ASN A 489 11.98 7.53 -3.39
C ASN A 489 12.78 8.67 -2.74
N PHE A 490 12.30 9.22 -1.61
CA PHE A 490 13.05 10.19 -0.82
C PHE A 490 14.18 9.54 -0.03
N THR A 491 13.89 8.42 0.65
CA THR A 491 14.79 7.82 1.64
C THR A 491 15.31 6.45 1.22
N GLY A 492 14.63 5.78 0.28
CA GLY A 492 14.86 4.39 -0.07
C GLY A 492 14.40 3.41 1.02
N GLU A 493 13.63 3.84 2.01
CA GLU A 493 13.10 2.99 3.08
C GLU A 493 11.88 2.18 2.61
N LEU A 494 11.72 0.98 3.17
CA LEU A 494 10.50 0.20 3.05
C LEU A 494 9.42 0.80 3.95
N GLU A 495 8.33 1.29 3.35
CA GLU A 495 7.19 1.89 4.05
C GLU A 495 6.17 0.82 4.44
N ALA A 496 5.84 -0.08 3.50
CA ALA A 496 4.80 -1.06 3.67
C ALA A 496 4.96 -2.25 2.71
N VAL A 497 4.34 -3.37 3.05
CA VAL A 497 4.15 -4.52 2.15
C VAL A 497 2.66 -4.77 1.98
N TYR A 498 2.22 -4.93 0.74
CA TYR A 498 0.89 -5.38 0.40
C TYR A 498 0.88 -6.89 0.24
N PHE A 499 -0.16 -7.54 0.76
CA PHE A 499 -0.37 -8.98 0.69
C PHE A 499 -1.65 -9.27 -0.10
N SER A 500 -1.54 -9.86 -1.30
CA SER A 500 -2.72 -10.22 -2.11
C SER A 500 -3.56 -11.29 -1.42
N GLN A 501 -4.86 -11.08 -1.39
CA GLN A 501 -5.83 -12.01 -0.83
C GLN A 501 -7.00 -12.07 -1.81
N HIS A 502 -6.90 -12.97 -2.79
CA HIS A 502 -7.88 -13.12 -3.86
C HIS A 502 -8.04 -11.81 -4.65
N SER A 503 -9.25 -11.26 -4.75
CA SER A 503 -9.56 -10.07 -5.54
C SER A 503 -9.14 -8.73 -4.90
N LYS A 504 -8.61 -8.76 -3.67
CA LYS A 504 -8.16 -7.60 -2.87
C LYS A 504 -6.93 -7.96 -2.04
N GLY A 505 -6.64 -7.23 -0.97
CA GLY A 505 -5.54 -7.55 -0.07
C GLY A 505 -5.39 -6.50 1.03
N GLU A 506 -4.25 -6.54 1.72
CA GLU A 506 -3.98 -5.67 2.86
C GLU A 506 -2.60 -5.05 2.76
N TRP A 507 -2.51 -3.73 3.01
CA TRP A 507 -1.25 -3.03 3.26
C TRP A 507 -0.89 -3.11 4.74
N VAL A 508 0.27 -3.69 5.04
CA VAL A 508 0.85 -3.70 6.38
C VAL A 508 2.08 -2.80 6.41
N LEU A 509 2.12 -1.89 7.37
CA LEU A 509 3.21 -0.93 7.54
C LEU A 509 4.46 -1.67 8.03
N ALA A 510 5.63 -1.17 7.66
CA ALA A 510 6.86 -1.94 7.81
C ALA A 510 7.23 -2.32 9.26
N TRP A 511 6.72 -1.58 10.26
CA TRP A 511 6.90 -1.88 11.68
C TRP A 511 5.94 -2.95 12.23
N ASP A 512 4.83 -3.22 11.54
CA ASP A 512 3.87 -4.26 11.89
C ASP A 512 4.17 -5.59 11.15
N LEU A 513 5.24 -5.62 10.34
CA LEU A 513 5.69 -6.83 9.64
C LEU A 513 6.41 -7.80 10.57
N GLU A 514 6.30 -9.09 10.26
CA GLU A 514 7.16 -10.12 10.83
C GLU A 514 8.46 -10.23 10.04
N PHE A 515 9.57 -10.51 10.75
CA PHE A 515 10.89 -10.66 10.16
C PHE A 515 11.53 -11.99 10.56
N ASN A 516 12.30 -12.58 9.65
CA ASN A 516 13.15 -13.71 9.97
C ASN A 516 14.44 -13.27 10.71
N SER A 517 15.27 -14.23 11.11
CA SER A 517 16.55 -13.97 11.79
C SER A 517 17.58 -13.20 10.95
N ALA A 518 17.41 -13.18 9.63
CA ALA A 518 18.21 -12.39 8.70
C ALA A 518 17.61 -11.00 8.42
N ASN A 519 16.62 -10.58 9.21
CA ASN A 519 15.92 -9.30 9.09
C ASN A 519 15.22 -9.11 7.73
N LYS A 520 14.71 -10.20 7.15
CA LYS A 520 13.86 -10.18 5.95
C LYS A 520 12.39 -10.21 6.34
N PRO A 521 11.53 -9.38 5.73
CA PRO A 521 10.09 -9.52 5.90
C PRO A 521 9.63 -10.95 5.60
N LEU A 522 8.61 -11.41 6.30
CA LEU A 522 7.95 -12.68 6.02
C LEU A 522 6.68 -12.45 5.20
N VAL A 523 6.47 -13.31 4.20
CA VAL A 523 5.20 -13.42 3.47
C VAL A 523 4.71 -14.84 3.60
N TYR A 524 3.58 -15.05 4.26
CA TYR A 524 3.01 -16.39 4.40
C TYR A 524 2.03 -16.68 3.28
N VAL A 525 2.23 -17.77 2.56
CA VAL A 525 1.36 -18.23 1.49
C VAL A 525 0.43 -19.31 2.03
N ALA A 526 -0.87 -19.08 1.92
CA ALA A 526 -1.88 -19.98 2.42
C ALA A 526 -1.91 -21.30 1.64
N LYS A 527 -2.26 -22.38 2.35
CA LYS A 527 -2.37 -23.72 1.78
C LYS A 527 -3.45 -23.78 0.67
N SER A 528 -3.16 -24.50 -0.41
CA SER A 528 -4.01 -24.76 -1.58
C SER A 528 -4.33 -23.53 -2.42
N GLY A 529 -4.94 -22.51 -1.82
CA GLY A 529 -5.45 -21.33 -2.53
C GLY A 529 -4.41 -20.26 -2.80
N HIS A 530 -3.27 -20.32 -2.11
CA HIS A 530 -2.10 -19.44 -2.24
C HIS A 530 -2.22 -17.92 -1.94
N PRO A 531 -3.30 -17.33 -1.37
CA PRO A 531 -3.25 -15.93 -0.98
C PRO A 531 -2.14 -15.66 0.06
N CYS A 532 -1.59 -14.45 0.00
CA CYS A 532 -0.52 -13.97 0.86
C CYS A 532 -1.07 -13.33 2.14
N TYR A 533 -0.40 -13.57 3.26
CA TYR A 533 -0.74 -13.00 4.56
C TYR A 533 0.52 -12.51 5.33
N PRO A 534 0.36 -11.48 6.18
CA PRO A 534 1.45 -10.95 7.00
C PRO A 534 1.80 -11.82 8.21
N HIS A 535 0.87 -12.67 8.66
CA HIS A 535 0.99 -13.47 9.87
C HIS A 535 0.59 -14.92 9.59
N GLN A 536 1.20 -15.86 10.33
CA GLN A 536 0.71 -17.23 10.37
C GLN A 536 -0.63 -17.34 11.10
N GLY A 537 -1.47 -18.30 10.72
CA GLY A 537 -2.74 -18.58 11.37
C GLY A 537 -3.84 -19.09 10.45
N ASP A 538 -5.00 -19.30 11.06
CA ASP A 538 -6.27 -19.64 10.41
C ASP A 538 -6.92 -18.36 9.87
N HIS A 539 -6.66 -17.99 8.61
CA HIS A 539 -7.34 -16.86 7.97
C HIS A 539 -8.65 -17.33 7.33
N LEU A 540 -9.71 -16.53 7.44
CA LEU A 540 -11.03 -16.86 6.90
C LEU A 540 -11.50 -15.83 5.89
N GLN A 541 -11.88 -16.30 4.70
CA GLN A 541 -12.65 -15.52 3.75
C GLN A 541 -14.13 -15.76 4.01
N GLY A 542 -14.77 -14.83 4.74
CA GLY A 542 -16.16 -14.92 5.13
C GLY A 542 -16.45 -14.16 6.41
N ASP A 543 -17.39 -14.67 7.20
CA ASP A 543 -17.73 -14.17 8.52
C ASP A 543 -16.75 -14.71 9.56
N GLN A 544 -15.67 -13.95 9.77
CA GLN A 544 -14.62 -14.31 10.72
C GLN A 544 -15.12 -14.32 12.17
N GLU A 545 -16.07 -13.45 12.53
CA GLU A 545 -16.62 -13.32 13.88
C GLU A 545 -17.35 -14.62 14.30
N HIS A 546 -18.13 -15.19 13.39
CA HIS A 546 -18.85 -16.44 13.62
C HIS A 546 -18.06 -17.69 13.20
N GLY A 547 -16.85 -17.53 12.67
CA GLY A 547 -16.00 -18.62 12.21
C GLY A 547 -16.57 -19.36 11.00
N VAL A 548 -17.18 -18.64 10.07
CA VAL A 548 -17.89 -19.17 8.90
C VAL A 548 -17.28 -18.61 7.62
N GLY A 549 -16.61 -19.45 6.81
CA GLY A 549 -15.96 -18.98 5.58
C GLY A 549 -15.02 -20.01 4.94
N LEU A 550 -14.33 -19.64 3.86
CA LEU A 550 -13.23 -20.44 3.30
C LEU A 550 -11.97 -20.27 4.14
N ARG A 551 -11.24 -21.36 4.36
CA ARG A 551 -9.97 -21.38 5.09
C ARG A 551 -8.80 -21.06 4.17
N ASN A 552 -7.97 -20.13 4.62
CA ASN A 552 -6.67 -19.78 4.04
C ASN A 552 -5.60 -19.96 5.13
N ASP A 553 -5.26 -21.22 5.40
CA ASP A 553 -4.37 -21.56 6.51
C ASP A 553 -2.91 -21.27 6.18
N THR A 554 -2.22 -20.56 7.06
CA THR A 554 -0.80 -20.20 6.96
C THR A 554 -0.03 -20.69 8.18
N ALA A 555 1.21 -21.12 7.99
CA ALA A 555 2.06 -21.59 9.08
C ALA A 555 3.54 -21.46 8.71
N LEU A 556 4.40 -21.37 9.73
CA LEU A 556 5.84 -21.50 9.56
C LEU A 556 6.22 -22.84 8.93
N SER A 557 7.26 -22.82 8.11
CA SER A 557 7.65 -23.94 7.26
C SER A 557 9.12 -23.86 6.87
N THR A 558 9.64 -24.98 6.37
CA THR A 558 10.94 -25.06 5.69
C THR A 558 10.81 -24.96 4.17
N HIS A 559 9.58 -24.93 3.62
CA HIS A 559 9.32 -24.64 2.22
C HIS A 559 9.39 -23.12 2.03
N LEU A 560 10.54 -22.64 1.57
CA LEU A 560 10.85 -21.21 1.51
C LEU A 560 11.27 -20.81 0.09
N LEU A 561 10.87 -19.60 -0.31
CA LEU A 561 11.45 -18.88 -1.44
C LEU A 561 12.06 -17.57 -0.91
N ASP A 562 13.38 -17.46 -1.02
CA ASP A 562 14.10 -16.22 -0.69
C ASP A 562 14.09 -15.27 -1.89
N SER A 563 13.15 -14.33 -1.91
CA SER A 563 13.01 -13.35 -2.98
C SER A 563 14.04 -12.22 -2.93
N SER A 564 14.92 -12.20 -1.91
CA SER A 564 16.10 -11.32 -1.92
C SER A 564 17.20 -11.83 -2.84
N VAL A 565 17.13 -13.11 -3.24
CA VAL A 565 18.08 -13.77 -4.14
C VAL A 565 17.39 -14.26 -5.42
N LYS A 566 16.22 -14.91 -5.29
CA LYS A 566 15.47 -15.50 -6.40
C LYS A 566 14.36 -14.57 -6.89
N PHE A 567 14.75 -13.54 -7.61
CA PHE A 567 13.82 -12.61 -8.26
C PHE A 567 14.25 -12.30 -9.69
N ARG A 568 13.28 -11.88 -10.49
CA ARG A 568 13.50 -11.38 -11.85
C ARG A 568 12.67 -10.12 -12.06
N VAL A 569 13.33 -9.01 -12.31
CA VAL A 569 12.65 -7.82 -12.83
C VAL A 569 12.29 -8.09 -14.29
N PHE A 570 10.99 -8.10 -14.58
CA PHE A 570 10.45 -8.49 -15.89
C PHE A 570 9.64 -7.40 -16.58
N SER A 571 9.30 -6.32 -15.88
CA SER A 571 8.69 -5.12 -16.45
C SER A 571 9.04 -3.89 -15.61
N ALA A 572 9.36 -2.79 -16.29
CA ALA A 572 9.64 -1.49 -15.70
C ALA A 572 9.51 -0.40 -16.77
N ASP A 573 8.30 0.08 -16.99
CA ASP A 573 8.02 1.05 -18.06
C ASP A 573 8.83 2.35 -17.89
N TYR A 574 9.04 2.80 -16.66
CA TYR A 574 9.79 4.04 -16.40
C TYR A 574 11.25 3.97 -16.83
N MET A 575 11.89 2.79 -16.76
CA MET A 575 13.28 2.60 -17.19
C MET A 575 13.38 2.74 -18.72
N HIS A 576 12.42 2.17 -19.45
CA HIS A 576 12.33 2.35 -20.90
C HIS A 576 12.07 3.81 -21.28
N GLN A 577 11.20 4.51 -20.55
CA GLN A 577 10.92 5.92 -20.77
C GLN A 577 12.13 6.82 -20.50
N ARG A 578 12.93 6.49 -19.47
CA ARG A 578 14.19 7.17 -19.16
C ARG A 578 15.32 6.83 -20.15
N GLY A 579 15.16 5.75 -20.93
CA GLY A 579 16.16 5.27 -21.88
C GLY A 579 17.29 4.49 -21.21
N ASP A 580 17.01 3.83 -20.09
CA ASP A 580 18.01 3.05 -19.35
C ASP A 580 18.50 1.87 -20.20
N PRO A 581 19.83 1.65 -20.32
CA PRO A 581 20.39 0.60 -21.15
C PRO A 581 20.12 -0.81 -20.60
N ASP A 582 19.78 -0.92 -19.32
CA ASP A 582 19.50 -2.16 -18.59
C ASP A 582 18.02 -2.32 -18.21
N ALA A 583 17.13 -1.57 -18.89
CA ALA A 583 15.69 -1.77 -18.79
C ALA A 583 15.31 -3.24 -19.08
N PRO A 584 14.41 -3.84 -18.29
CA PRO A 584 14.10 -5.27 -18.38
C PRO A 584 13.30 -5.58 -19.66
N VAL A 585 13.68 -6.66 -20.36
CA VAL A 585 12.90 -7.14 -21.51
C VAL A 585 11.69 -7.94 -21.02
N GLU A 586 10.49 -7.50 -21.39
CA GLU A 586 9.24 -8.18 -21.08
C GLU A 586 9.19 -9.58 -21.75
N PRO A 587 8.84 -10.65 -21.02
CA PRO A 587 8.74 -11.97 -21.60
C PRO A 587 7.45 -12.14 -22.41
N THR A 588 7.48 -12.94 -23.48
CA THR A 588 6.34 -13.12 -24.40
C THR A 588 5.04 -13.52 -23.69
N TRP A 589 5.13 -14.40 -22.67
CA TRP A 589 3.98 -14.87 -21.91
C TRP A 589 3.30 -13.77 -21.09
N LEU A 590 3.99 -12.68 -20.75
CA LEU A 590 3.36 -11.52 -20.08
C LEU A 590 2.32 -10.86 -21.00
N HIS A 591 2.47 -11.04 -22.32
CA HIS A 591 1.53 -10.54 -23.31
C HIS A 591 0.40 -11.53 -23.63
N TYR A 592 0.30 -12.67 -22.95
CA TYR A 592 -0.80 -13.62 -23.14
C TYR A 592 -2.01 -13.23 -22.26
N MET A 593 -3.01 -12.58 -22.87
CA MET A 593 -4.18 -12.02 -22.19
C MET A 593 -5.35 -13.02 -22.01
N ARG A 594 -5.08 -14.32 -21.98
CA ARG A 594 -6.09 -15.40 -21.93
C ARG A 594 -5.91 -16.27 -20.68
N PRO A 595 -6.85 -17.18 -20.36
CA PRO A 595 -6.79 -18.02 -19.17
C PRO A 595 -5.57 -18.96 -19.16
N TRP A 596 -4.97 -19.09 -17.98
CA TRP A 596 -3.90 -20.04 -17.66
C TRP A 596 -4.43 -21.40 -17.19
N GLY A 597 -5.68 -21.73 -17.53
CA GLY A 597 -6.31 -23.00 -17.20
C GLY A 597 -7.62 -23.21 -17.98
N PRO A 598 -8.09 -24.45 -18.11
CA PRO A 598 -9.37 -24.73 -18.76
C PRO A 598 -10.54 -24.25 -17.88
N LYS A 599 -11.69 -24.01 -18.52
CA LYS A 599 -12.96 -23.77 -17.83
C LYS A 599 -13.73 -25.08 -17.64
N ILE A 600 -13.91 -25.50 -16.40
CA ILE A 600 -14.68 -26.68 -16.01
C ILE A 600 -15.81 -26.24 -15.09
N VAL A 601 -17.06 -26.47 -15.52
CA VAL A 601 -18.25 -26.14 -14.72
C VAL A 601 -18.79 -27.41 -14.08
N TYR A 602 -18.99 -27.39 -12.77
CA TYR A 602 -19.60 -28.51 -12.04
C TYR A 602 -21.11 -28.36 -11.89
N ASP A 603 -21.82 -29.48 -11.75
CA ASP A 603 -23.23 -29.47 -11.34
C ASP A 603 -23.33 -29.07 -9.86
N ARG A 604 -23.67 -27.79 -9.64
CA ARG A 604 -23.82 -27.16 -8.33
C ARG A 604 -24.77 -27.94 -7.42
N LYS A 605 -25.93 -28.36 -7.92
CA LYS A 605 -26.94 -29.04 -7.08
C LYS A 605 -26.41 -30.39 -6.64
N LYS A 606 -25.82 -31.15 -7.56
CA LYS A 606 -25.29 -32.48 -7.25
C LYS A 606 -24.16 -32.45 -6.22
N ASN A 607 -23.21 -31.51 -6.35
CA ASN A 607 -22.08 -31.41 -5.43
C ASN A 607 -22.51 -30.91 -4.04
N VAL A 608 -23.36 -29.88 -3.99
CA VAL A 608 -23.86 -29.34 -2.71
C VAL A 608 -24.75 -30.34 -1.99
N THR A 609 -25.66 -31.03 -2.69
CA THR A 609 -26.50 -32.08 -2.07
C THR A 609 -25.67 -33.24 -1.56
N LYS A 610 -24.61 -33.66 -2.28
CA LYS A 610 -23.69 -34.70 -1.81
C LYS A 610 -22.97 -34.27 -0.53
N MET A 611 -22.53 -33.02 -0.44
CA MET A 611 -21.88 -32.48 0.75
C MET A 611 -22.83 -32.36 1.93
N LEU A 612 -24.04 -31.82 1.71
CA LEU A 612 -25.07 -31.70 2.75
C LEU A 612 -25.47 -33.08 3.29
N GLY A 613 -25.54 -34.10 2.43
CA GLY A 613 -25.85 -35.47 2.84
C GLY A 613 -24.82 -36.14 3.77
N LEU A 614 -23.60 -35.58 3.87
CA LEU A 614 -22.52 -36.08 4.73
C LEU A 614 -22.45 -35.33 6.08
N MET A 615 -23.36 -34.39 6.35
CA MET A 615 -23.29 -33.51 7.52
C MET A 615 -24.57 -33.46 8.36
N PRO A 616 -24.45 -33.18 9.67
CA PRO A 616 -25.59 -32.91 10.55
C PRO A 616 -26.52 -31.85 9.97
N THR A 617 -27.83 -32.10 10.01
CA THR A 617 -28.87 -31.20 9.47
C THR A 617 -28.82 -29.79 10.05
N MET A 618 -28.38 -29.65 11.31
CA MET A 618 -28.19 -28.35 11.97
C MET A 618 -27.15 -27.44 11.30
N LEU A 619 -26.22 -27.98 10.50
CA LEU A 619 -25.17 -27.20 9.80
C LEU A 619 -25.54 -26.87 8.36
N HIS A 620 -26.67 -27.40 7.86
CA HIS A 620 -27.06 -27.23 6.45
C HIS A 620 -27.30 -25.77 6.08
N GLY A 621 -27.90 -24.99 6.98
CA GLY A 621 -28.13 -23.56 6.79
C GLY A 621 -26.82 -22.80 6.64
N SER A 622 -25.93 -22.89 7.64
CA SER A 622 -24.65 -22.16 7.64
C SER A 622 -23.73 -22.55 6.48
N LEU A 623 -23.69 -23.82 6.09
CA LEU A 623 -22.93 -24.25 4.91
C LEU A 623 -23.58 -23.75 3.61
N GLY A 624 -24.92 -23.75 3.54
CA GLY A 624 -25.66 -23.15 2.45
C GLY A 624 -25.33 -21.66 2.29
N ASP A 625 -25.21 -20.93 3.40
CA ASP A 625 -24.82 -19.52 3.41
C ASP A 625 -23.38 -19.31 2.93
N VAL A 626 -22.43 -20.16 3.35
CA VAL A 626 -21.05 -20.12 2.82
C VAL A 626 -21.06 -20.32 1.30
N LEU A 627 -21.68 -21.41 0.83
CA LEU A 627 -21.74 -21.76 -0.59
C LEU A 627 -22.48 -20.72 -1.43
N GLY A 628 -23.51 -20.09 -0.87
CA GLY A 628 -24.26 -19.01 -1.52
C GLY A 628 -23.47 -17.70 -1.64
N LYS A 629 -22.45 -17.51 -0.80
CA LYS A 629 -21.56 -16.35 -0.79
C LYS A 629 -20.22 -16.60 -1.49
N LEU A 630 -19.96 -17.81 -1.98
CA LEU A 630 -18.73 -18.11 -2.68
C LEU A 630 -18.67 -17.38 -4.03
N PRO A 631 -17.51 -16.81 -4.40
CA PRO A 631 -17.27 -16.33 -5.75
C PRO A 631 -17.53 -17.44 -6.78
N HIS A 632 -18.00 -17.08 -7.97
CA HIS A 632 -18.32 -18.06 -9.02
C HIS A 632 -17.09 -18.87 -9.44
N GLU A 633 -15.91 -18.28 -9.28
CA GLU A 633 -14.59 -18.85 -9.55
C GLU A 633 -14.31 -20.09 -8.68
N VAL A 634 -14.73 -20.07 -7.40
CA VAL A 634 -14.55 -21.21 -6.48
C VAL A 634 -15.49 -22.37 -6.82
N MET A 635 -16.59 -22.08 -7.54
CA MET A 635 -17.65 -23.05 -7.84
C MET A 635 -17.36 -23.92 -9.06
N GLY A 636 -16.30 -23.61 -9.81
CA GLY A 636 -15.81 -24.36 -10.96
C GLY A 636 -14.28 -24.48 -10.93
N GLN A 637 -13.69 -24.86 -12.07
CA GLN A 637 -12.27 -24.63 -12.34
C GLN A 637 -12.20 -23.61 -13.48
N GLU A 638 -11.52 -22.49 -13.28
CA GLU A 638 -11.24 -21.53 -14.36
C GLU A 638 -9.91 -20.88 -14.02
N GLY A 639 -8.87 -21.19 -14.80
CA GLY A 639 -7.55 -20.62 -14.55
C GLY A 639 -7.57 -19.10 -14.76
N PRO A 640 -6.81 -18.33 -13.95
CA PRO A 640 -6.79 -16.89 -14.05
C PRO A 640 -6.12 -16.42 -15.35
N THR A 641 -6.38 -15.18 -15.74
CA THR A 641 -5.51 -14.48 -16.69
C THR A 641 -4.18 -14.11 -16.04
N GLY A 642 -3.17 -13.86 -16.87
CA GLY A 642 -1.84 -13.45 -16.39
C GLY A 642 -1.83 -12.07 -15.72
N PRO A 643 -0.69 -11.69 -15.10
CA PRO A 643 -0.54 -10.48 -14.29
C PRO A 643 -1.00 -9.17 -14.96
N ARG A 644 -0.75 -9.00 -16.27
CA ARG A 644 -1.03 -7.74 -16.99
C ARG A 644 -2.51 -7.42 -17.15
N GLU A 645 -3.39 -8.43 -17.16
CA GLU A 645 -4.84 -8.24 -17.23
C GLU A 645 -5.42 -7.78 -15.87
N LYS A 646 -4.64 -7.85 -14.81
CA LYS A 646 -5.08 -7.46 -13.47
C LYS A 646 -5.09 -5.93 -13.37
N ASN A 647 -6.18 -5.36 -12.88
CA ASN A 647 -6.36 -3.90 -12.87
C ASN A 647 -5.30 -3.15 -12.06
N MET A 648 -4.73 -3.77 -11.02
CA MET A 648 -3.62 -3.24 -10.22
C MET A 648 -2.25 -3.32 -10.92
N TRP A 649 -2.18 -3.82 -12.16
CA TRP A 649 -0.98 -3.75 -12.98
C TRP A 649 -0.62 -2.28 -13.27
N PHE A 650 -1.59 -1.49 -13.73
CA PHE A 650 -1.43 -0.04 -13.96
C PHE A 650 -2.02 0.82 -12.84
N GLY A 651 -2.98 0.27 -12.07
CA GLY A 651 -3.60 0.93 -10.93
C GLY A 651 -2.84 0.75 -9.60
N ASP A 652 -3.44 1.27 -8.54
CA ASP A 652 -3.02 1.00 -7.15
C ASP A 652 -3.50 -0.38 -6.69
N GLU A 653 -2.87 -0.91 -5.64
CA GLU A 653 -3.30 -2.16 -5.01
C GLU A 653 -4.70 -2.02 -4.39
N ARG A 654 -5.52 -3.08 -4.46
CA ARG A 654 -6.93 -3.07 -3.98
C ARG A 654 -6.99 -3.34 -2.48
N SER A 655 -7.54 -2.41 -1.71
CA SER A 655 -7.75 -2.54 -0.25
C SER A 655 -9.14 -3.12 0.06
#